data_AF-A0A401L303-F1
#
_entry.id   AF-A0A401L303-F1
#
_cell.length_a   1.000
_cell.length_b   1.000
_cell.length_c   1.000
_cell.angle_alpha   90.00
_cell.angle_beta   90.00
_cell.angle_gamma   90.00
#
_symmetry.space_group_name_H-M   'P 1'
#
loop_
_entity.id
_entity.type
_entity.pdbx_description
1 polymer ?
#
loop_
_entity_poly.entity_id
_entity_poly.type
_entity_poly.pdbx_seq_one_letter_code
_entity_poly.pdbx_strand_id
1 'polypeptide(L)'
;MEETIAELRRQIDEQQRLREAAERREEEERQARENERQAREAAERREEEERKAREDAERRLQPNSLFRLLDRCHNSLSQAIRVEADATLTTQGDAADPVNRVYSKHIIPWRDFPQLQEQIWDKFDRNNAFTMRPLFPSDTQIDYVVMNIQNRPIYSEASLRNFERDTVDNFVEKVIEVLRDDERLQREFGIQGRVTFYDRANPSETSLEKSLEQMNLEDARTPQRPANTRRGRSRGRGRGAPRGQTRDGTARRRNRRADQYCVHLVANERQIPVYAVEFKAPHKVTIPELVAGLHPVDLDRDVIDQEGDTFEFYATRLVAAVVTQIFSYMIDSGVRYGYICTGEAFVFLHIPKDDPTIIQYFLCIPNQDAQADVQADDEVRLHRTAIGQVLAFTLQALAVEPPTQQWHDVAHDQLTSWKVEYLDVLRQIPETLRKDPPASNYRPSHWKPDRKIHNTRARARARCQPGASTPKHSSTEGSGSDQESHSPSAAAASRIRSSQGQGNHRQSTRGGERTRAGRDHKQTSRQDGNFTRPYCTMACIRGLANREPLDKSCPNWKLHGGPRHSIGPQEFTRQLHRQLARDRELGFEQLHVCGRTGYLIKATLLSRGYTVILKATTVEKQHRLQTEVDNYHRLRNLQGQYIPVCLGDFKPRIAYWYHGRLMAQMMILSWSGTRLQHAIHDGNSCFFQQERDKALAVLRSRGVIHCDSEWRNMLWDDLSSRLVVIDLEDVQWLKRARALESVSANTRRIRCVRAMKYKPGLERVEIPQHGSTSSL
;
A
#
# COMPACT_ATOMS: atom_id res chain seq x y z
N MET A 1 -1.15 99.33 -66.35
CA MET A 1 -0.91 99.40 -64.89
C MET A 1 -1.75 98.35 -64.17
N GLU A 2 -3.08 98.34 -64.37
CA GLU A 2 -3.97 97.36 -63.72
C GLU A 2 -3.68 95.90 -64.13
N GLU A 3 -3.44 95.61 -65.42
CA GLU A 3 -2.99 94.28 -65.87
C GLU A 3 -1.71 93.82 -65.17
N THR A 4 -0.75 94.73 -64.98
CA THR A 4 0.53 94.45 -64.32
C THR A 4 0.33 94.07 -62.85
N ILE A 5 -0.67 94.66 -62.19
CA ILE A 5 -1.07 94.34 -60.80
C ILE A 5 -1.85 93.01 -60.76
N ALA A 6 -2.68 92.72 -61.76
CA ALA A 6 -3.41 91.46 -61.87
C ALA A 6 -2.45 90.26 -62.06
N GLU A 7 -1.42 90.42 -62.89
CA GLU A 7 -0.43 89.37 -63.15
C GLU A 7 0.50 89.14 -61.94
N LEU A 8 0.92 90.21 -61.25
CA LEU A 8 1.64 90.09 -59.98
C LEU A 8 0.81 89.39 -58.89
N ARG A 9 -0.51 89.64 -58.83
CA ARG A 9 -1.41 88.92 -57.91
C ARG A 9 -1.48 87.43 -58.25
N ARG A 10 -1.64 87.07 -59.53
CA ARG A 10 -1.59 85.66 -59.97
C ARG A 10 -0.30 84.95 -59.57
N GLN A 11 0.85 85.61 -59.75
CA GLN A 11 2.15 85.05 -59.35
C GLN A 11 2.28 84.87 -57.83
N ILE A 12 1.69 85.76 -57.02
CA ILE A 12 1.65 85.60 -55.56
C ILE A 12 0.71 84.46 -55.17
N ASP A 13 -0.50 84.38 -55.74
CA ASP A 13 -1.46 83.28 -55.49
C ASP A 13 -0.86 81.92 -55.89
N GLU A 14 -0.14 81.86 -57.01
CA GLU A 14 0.54 80.65 -57.49
C GLU A 14 1.73 80.27 -56.59
N GLN A 15 2.54 81.23 -56.15
CA GLN A 15 3.59 81.01 -55.15
C GLN A 15 3.04 80.55 -53.79
N GLN A 16 1.88 81.06 -53.36
CA GLN A 16 1.22 80.59 -52.15
C GLN A 16 0.73 79.15 -52.30
N ARG A 17 0.02 78.83 -53.40
CA ARG A 17 -0.42 77.45 -53.69
C ARG A 17 0.74 76.46 -53.77
N LEU A 18 1.88 76.86 -54.35
CA LEU A 18 3.09 76.04 -54.40
C LEU A 18 3.71 75.80 -53.01
N ARG A 19 3.70 76.81 -52.13
CA ARG A 19 4.17 76.68 -50.74
C ARG A 19 3.24 75.78 -49.92
N GLU A 20 1.94 76.03 -49.95
CA GLU A 20 0.97 75.14 -49.29
C GLU A 20 1.04 73.69 -49.82
N ALA A 21 1.30 73.50 -51.12
CA ALA A 21 1.48 72.18 -51.72
C ALA A 21 2.80 71.51 -51.32
N ALA A 22 3.83 72.28 -50.95
CA ALA A 22 5.06 71.75 -50.36
C ALA A 22 4.86 71.42 -48.87
N GLU A 23 4.24 72.32 -48.09
CA GLU A 23 3.93 72.13 -46.68
C GLU A 23 3.02 70.90 -46.46
N ARG A 24 1.96 70.74 -47.26
CA ARG A 24 1.12 69.53 -47.24
C ARG A 24 1.91 68.24 -47.54
N ARG A 25 2.88 68.28 -48.45
CA ARG A 25 3.75 67.11 -48.74
C ARG A 25 4.72 66.81 -47.62
N GLU A 26 5.30 67.83 -46.97
CA GLU A 26 6.15 67.64 -45.79
C GLU A 26 5.35 67.10 -44.59
N GLU A 27 4.08 67.50 -44.44
CA GLU A 27 3.17 66.96 -43.43
C GLU A 27 2.74 65.52 -43.75
N GLU A 28 2.38 65.22 -45.01
CA GLU A 28 2.11 63.86 -45.48
C GLU A 28 3.33 62.93 -45.30
N GLU A 29 4.55 63.38 -45.65
CA GLU A 29 5.77 62.61 -45.41
C GLU A 29 6.05 62.41 -43.91
N ARG A 30 5.81 63.43 -43.07
CA ARG A 30 6.00 63.36 -41.62
C ARG A 30 5.02 62.36 -41.00
N GLN A 31 3.74 62.42 -41.39
CA GLN A 31 2.72 61.47 -40.96
C GLN A 31 3.01 60.06 -41.48
N ALA A 32 3.51 59.90 -42.70
CA ALA A 32 3.91 58.60 -43.24
C ALA A 32 5.07 57.98 -42.44
N ARG A 33 6.12 58.77 -42.15
CA ARG A 33 7.27 58.33 -41.32
C ARG A 33 6.85 58.02 -39.88
N GLU A 34 5.93 58.78 -39.30
CA GLU A 34 5.40 58.49 -37.96
C GLU A 34 4.53 57.23 -37.96
N ASN A 35 3.64 57.06 -38.94
CA ASN A 35 2.84 55.84 -39.11
C ASN A 35 3.73 54.60 -39.31
N GLU A 36 4.81 54.72 -40.10
CA GLU A 36 5.78 53.64 -40.29
C GLU A 36 6.51 53.30 -38.98
N ARG A 37 6.94 54.31 -38.21
CA ARG A 37 7.54 54.09 -36.88
C ARG A 37 6.56 53.41 -35.92
N GLN A 38 5.33 53.89 -35.83
CA GLN A 38 4.30 53.29 -34.98
C GLN A 38 3.99 51.84 -35.40
N ALA A 39 3.98 51.54 -36.70
CA ALA A 39 3.82 50.19 -37.23
C ALA A 39 5.01 49.26 -36.88
N ARG A 40 6.25 49.76 -36.98
CA ARG A 40 7.47 49.03 -36.56
C ARG A 40 7.45 48.70 -35.07
N GLU A 41 7.19 49.70 -34.22
CA GLU A 41 7.09 49.49 -32.76
C GLU A 41 5.92 48.56 -32.39
N ALA A 42 4.83 48.55 -33.15
CA ALA A 42 3.72 47.62 -32.96
C ALA A 42 4.06 46.19 -33.43
N ALA A 43 4.91 46.03 -34.45
CA ALA A 43 5.44 44.73 -34.86
C ALA A 43 6.43 44.18 -33.84
N GLU A 44 7.40 44.98 -33.39
CA GLU A 44 8.39 44.59 -32.37
C GLU A 44 7.72 44.12 -31.06
N ARG A 45 6.67 44.83 -30.60
CA ARG A 45 5.88 44.39 -29.43
C ARG A 45 5.21 43.04 -29.66
N ARG A 46 4.62 42.79 -30.83
CA ARG A 46 4.00 41.51 -31.18
C ARG A 46 5.01 40.37 -31.27
N GLU A 47 6.19 40.62 -31.84
CA GLU A 47 7.27 39.63 -31.89
C GLU A 47 7.80 39.31 -30.48
N GLU A 48 7.89 40.29 -29.59
CA GLU A 48 8.29 40.06 -28.20
C GLU A 48 7.20 39.32 -27.40
N GLU A 49 5.93 39.64 -27.60
CA GLU A 49 4.78 38.94 -27.03
C GLU A 49 4.70 37.48 -27.53
N GLU A 50 4.86 37.24 -28.84
CA GLU A 50 4.95 35.89 -29.40
C GLU A 50 6.14 35.11 -28.87
N ARG A 51 7.32 35.74 -28.75
CA ARG A 51 8.52 35.09 -28.19
C ARG A 51 8.28 34.68 -26.73
N LYS A 52 7.74 35.59 -25.90
CA LYS A 52 7.37 35.30 -24.51
C LYS A 52 6.33 34.18 -24.42
N ALA A 53 5.30 34.21 -25.27
CA ALA A 53 4.27 33.17 -25.30
C ALA A 53 4.83 31.79 -25.71
N ARG A 54 5.80 31.75 -26.64
CA ARG A 54 6.51 30.50 -27.03
C ARG A 54 7.40 29.99 -25.89
N GLU A 55 8.17 30.85 -25.25
CA GLU A 55 9.01 30.52 -24.09
C GLU A 55 8.18 30.04 -22.88
N ASP A 56 7.01 30.65 -22.64
CA ASP A 56 6.05 30.23 -21.62
C ASP A 56 5.39 28.88 -21.95
N ALA A 57 5.03 28.65 -23.21
CA ALA A 57 4.47 27.38 -23.66
C ALA A 57 5.49 26.24 -23.57
N GLU A 58 6.73 26.45 -24.01
CA GLU A 58 7.80 25.46 -23.88
C GLU A 58 8.08 25.15 -22.40
N ARG A 59 8.18 26.17 -21.53
CA ARG A 59 8.35 25.98 -20.09
C ARG A 59 7.24 25.14 -19.45
N ARG A 60 5.99 25.26 -19.91
CA ARG A 60 4.85 24.44 -19.42
C ARG A 60 4.83 22.99 -19.95
N LEU A 61 5.65 22.68 -20.96
CA LEU A 61 5.86 21.31 -21.46
C LEU A 61 7.04 20.61 -20.78
N GLN A 62 8.00 21.36 -20.23
CA GLN A 62 9.14 20.79 -19.51
C GLN A 62 8.71 19.99 -18.26
N PRO A 63 9.35 18.84 -17.95
CA PRO A 63 9.06 18.09 -16.73
C PRO A 63 9.39 18.90 -15.47
N ASN A 64 8.60 18.71 -14.42
CA ASN A 64 8.77 19.41 -13.15
C ASN A 64 9.85 18.78 -12.25
N SER A 65 10.44 19.60 -11.38
CA SER A 65 11.24 19.16 -10.23
C SER A 65 10.35 18.69 -9.08
N LEU A 66 10.89 18.02 -8.05
CA LEU A 66 10.06 17.47 -6.96
C LEU A 66 9.32 18.59 -6.22
N PHE A 67 10.03 19.64 -5.80
CA PHE A 67 9.42 20.77 -5.11
C PHE A 67 8.43 21.53 -6.00
N ARG A 68 8.71 21.67 -7.31
CA ARG A 68 7.76 22.29 -8.24
C ARG A 68 6.49 21.43 -8.44
N LEU A 69 6.61 20.10 -8.44
CA LEU A 69 5.46 19.19 -8.45
C LEU A 69 4.60 19.38 -7.19
N LEU A 70 5.22 19.39 -6.00
CA LEU A 70 4.49 19.53 -4.74
C LEU A 70 3.74 20.88 -4.66
N ASP A 71 4.39 21.98 -5.05
CA ASP A 71 3.76 23.30 -5.08
C ASP A 71 2.62 23.37 -6.12
N ARG A 72 2.87 22.94 -7.36
CA ARG A 72 1.85 22.99 -8.44
C ARG A 72 0.65 22.11 -8.11
N CYS A 73 0.85 20.88 -7.63
CA CYS A 73 -0.25 20.01 -7.24
C CYS A 73 -0.99 20.52 -6.00
N HIS A 74 -0.31 21.14 -5.03
CA HIS A 74 -0.99 21.76 -3.90
C HIS A 74 -1.90 22.92 -4.34
N ASN A 75 -1.34 23.87 -5.08
CA ASN A 75 -2.03 25.09 -5.52
C ASN A 75 -3.10 24.84 -6.60
N SER A 76 -3.13 23.66 -7.24
CA SER A 76 -4.03 23.37 -8.37
C SER A 76 -4.98 22.18 -8.17
N LEU A 77 -4.64 21.25 -7.26
CA LEU A 77 -5.42 20.03 -7.01
C LEU A 77 -5.91 20.00 -5.55
N SER A 78 -5.00 20.14 -4.58
CA SER A 78 -5.31 20.13 -3.14
C SER A 78 -6.25 21.27 -2.76
N GLN A 79 -6.00 22.48 -3.27
CA GLN A 79 -6.87 23.65 -3.07
C GLN A 79 -8.12 23.67 -3.98
N ALA A 80 -8.20 22.76 -4.97
CA ALA A 80 -9.34 22.64 -5.88
C ALA A 80 -10.40 21.62 -5.40
N ILE A 81 -10.24 21.07 -4.19
CA ILE A 81 -11.21 20.18 -3.57
C ILE A 81 -12.59 20.84 -3.46
N ARG A 82 -13.63 20.07 -3.78
CA ARG A 82 -15.04 20.48 -3.70
C ARG A 82 -15.82 19.39 -2.99
N VAL A 83 -16.45 19.73 -1.86
CA VAL A 83 -17.36 18.83 -1.13
C VAL A 83 -18.77 19.10 -1.59
N GLU A 84 -19.58 18.05 -1.76
CA GLU A 84 -21.01 18.23 -2.02
C GLU A 84 -21.71 18.73 -0.75
N ALA A 85 -22.40 19.87 -0.86
CA ALA A 85 -23.06 20.55 0.25
C ALA A 85 -24.54 20.18 0.37
N ASP A 86 -25.18 19.71 -0.72
CA ASP A 86 -26.55 19.23 -0.65
C ASP A 86 -26.60 17.83 -0.03
N ALA A 87 -27.14 17.76 1.19
CA ALA A 87 -27.32 16.51 1.92
C ALA A 87 -28.21 15.48 1.18
N THR A 88 -29.03 15.90 0.22
CA THR A 88 -29.85 15.01 -0.62
C THR A 88 -29.08 14.38 -1.78
N LEU A 89 -27.95 14.97 -2.18
CA LEU A 89 -27.05 14.45 -3.24
C LEU A 89 -25.90 13.60 -2.69
N THR A 90 -25.66 13.65 -1.37
CA THR A 90 -24.64 12.85 -0.69
C THR A 90 -25.09 11.43 -0.36
N THR A 91 -24.14 10.50 -0.20
CA THR A 91 -24.44 9.11 0.12
C THR A 91 -24.90 8.94 1.57
N GLN A 92 -26.22 9.04 1.77
CA GLN A 92 -26.94 8.64 2.98
C GLN A 92 -26.86 7.11 3.16
N GLY A 93 -25.69 6.63 3.57
CA GLY A 93 -25.34 5.21 3.61
C GLY A 93 -26.28 4.40 4.50
N ASP A 94 -26.71 3.24 4.02
CA ASP A 94 -27.50 2.29 4.79
C ASP A 94 -26.74 1.77 6.01
N ALA A 95 -27.45 1.61 7.12
CA ALA A 95 -26.91 1.01 8.33
C ALA A 95 -26.80 -0.50 8.15
N ALA A 96 -25.63 -0.96 7.72
CA ALA A 96 -25.24 -2.36 7.83
C ALA A 96 -25.04 -2.74 9.31
N ASP A 97 -25.41 -3.97 9.70
CA ASP A 97 -25.39 -4.42 11.10
C ASP A 97 -24.05 -4.12 11.84
N PRO A 98 -24.09 -3.57 13.07
CA PRO A 98 -22.92 -3.39 13.96
C PRO A 98 -22.00 -4.62 14.05
N VAL A 99 -20.81 -4.48 13.47
CA VAL A 99 -19.80 -5.55 13.43
C VAL A 99 -18.97 -5.55 14.72
N ASN A 100 -18.61 -6.74 15.22
CA ASN A 100 -17.68 -6.91 16.33
C ASN A 100 -16.22 -6.67 15.87
N ARG A 101 -15.83 -5.40 15.86
CA ARG A 101 -14.49 -4.88 15.49
C ARG A 101 -13.58 -4.93 16.73
N VAL A 102 -12.28 -5.19 16.56
CA VAL A 102 -11.34 -4.94 17.69
C VAL A 102 -11.02 -3.45 17.74
N TYR A 103 -10.83 -2.93 18.94
CA TYR A 103 -10.55 -1.51 19.19
C TYR A 103 -9.27 -1.37 19.99
N SER A 104 -8.57 -0.25 19.80
CA SER A 104 -7.50 0.20 20.67
C SER A 104 -8.11 0.64 22.01
N LYS A 105 -7.53 0.22 23.13
CA LYS A 105 -7.94 0.69 24.46
C LYS A 105 -7.66 2.18 24.64
N HIS A 106 -6.54 2.65 24.08
CA HIS A 106 -6.13 4.04 24.15
C HIS A 106 -5.92 4.65 22.75
N ILE A 107 -6.51 5.82 22.52
CA ILE A 107 -6.17 6.73 21.41
C ILE A 107 -5.32 7.87 22.00
N ILE A 108 -4.09 8.10 21.50
CA ILE A 108 -3.17 9.11 22.06
C ILE A 108 -2.41 9.91 20.98
N PRO A 109 -1.97 11.15 21.23
CA PRO A 109 -1.16 11.92 20.28
C PRO A 109 0.18 11.26 19.93
N TRP A 110 0.48 11.14 18.64
CA TRP A 110 1.77 10.69 18.09
C TRP A 110 2.76 11.86 18.05
N ARG A 111 3.37 12.16 19.20
CA ARG A 111 4.20 13.36 19.38
C ARG A 111 5.43 13.41 18.48
N ASP A 112 5.98 12.25 18.11
CA ASP A 112 7.22 12.13 17.34
C ASP A 112 7.00 12.16 15.80
N PHE A 113 5.73 12.22 15.34
CA PHE A 113 5.40 12.17 13.92
C PHE A 113 6.08 13.27 13.07
N PRO A 114 6.10 14.57 13.46
CA PRO A 114 6.80 15.60 12.69
C PRO A 114 8.30 15.31 12.53
N GLN A 115 8.95 14.83 13.59
CA GLN A 115 10.39 14.53 13.56
C GLN A 115 10.70 13.28 12.74
N LEU A 116 9.77 12.32 12.65
CA LEU A 116 9.88 11.14 11.78
C LEU A 116 9.65 11.51 10.30
N GLN A 117 8.72 12.42 10.02
CA GLN A 117 8.52 13.02 8.70
C GLN A 117 9.76 13.82 8.26
N GLU A 118 10.28 14.72 9.11
CA GLU A 118 11.50 15.49 8.82
C GLU A 118 12.71 14.57 8.57
N GLN A 119 12.87 13.47 9.31
CA GLN A 119 13.94 12.47 9.07
C GLN A 119 13.90 11.81 7.68
N ILE A 120 12.74 11.80 7.01
CA ILE A 120 12.62 11.35 5.62
C ILE A 120 13.04 12.47 4.66
N TRP A 121 12.58 13.71 4.88
CA TRP A 121 12.98 14.87 4.09
C TRP A 121 14.48 15.18 4.19
N ASP A 122 15.08 14.98 5.36
CA ASP A 122 16.52 15.11 5.62
C ASP A 122 17.37 14.20 4.69
N LYS A 123 16.81 13.10 4.17
CA LYS A 123 17.44 12.24 3.15
C LYS A 123 17.32 12.84 1.74
N PHE A 124 16.25 13.54 1.42
CA PHE A 124 16.11 14.27 0.16
C PHE A 124 17.06 15.47 0.11
N ASP A 125 17.17 16.25 1.19
CA ASP A 125 18.10 17.40 1.31
C ASP A 125 19.56 17.00 1.06
N ARG A 126 20.01 15.89 1.66
CA ARG A 126 21.34 15.27 1.44
C ARG A 126 21.57 14.82 0.00
N ASN A 127 20.50 14.73 -0.79
CA ASN A 127 20.45 14.31 -2.17
C ASN A 127 19.79 15.40 -3.06
N ASN A 128 20.01 16.69 -2.78
CA ASN A 128 19.50 17.84 -3.54
C ASN A 128 19.60 17.70 -5.09
N ALA A 129 20.62 17.01 -5.57
CA ALA A 129 20.79 16.63 -6.98
C ALA A 129 19.67 15.71 -7.54
N PHE A 130 18.73 15.23 -6.74
CA PHE A 130 17.49 14.54 -7.13
C PHE A 130 16.29 15.48 -7.10
N THR A 131 16.07 16.21 -6.01
CA THR A 131 14.90 17.09 -5.82
C THR A 131 14.81 18.15 -6.92
N MET A 132 15.96 18.60 -7.44
CA MET A 132 16.09 19.59 -8.51
C MET A 132 16.04 19.03 -9.94
N ARG A 133 16.01 17.70 -10.16
CA ARG A 133 15.96 17.14 -11.53
C ARG A 133 14.55 17.26 -12.13
N PRO A 134 14.39 17.65 -13.40
CA PRO A 134 13.11 17.62 -14.11
C PRO A 134 12.75 16.16 -14.48
N LEU A 135 12.03 15.46 -13.59
CA LEU A 135 11.67 14.04 -13.73
C LEU A 135 10.17 13.75 -13.53
N PHE A 136 9.40 14.77 -13.15
CA PHE A 136 8.01 14.64 -12.73
C PHE A 136 7.05 15.29 -13.75
N PRO A 137 5.74 14.96 -13.74
CA PRO A 137 4.79 15.46 -14.74
C PRO A 137 4.83 16.98 -14.92
N SER A 138 4.84 17.43 -16.17
CA SER A 138 4.87 18.86 -16.52
C SER A 138 3.57 19.57 -16.14
N ASP A 139 3.58 20.90 -16.13
CA ASP A 139 2.39 21.69 -15.78
C ASP A 139 1.21 21.34 -16.69
N THR A 140 1.45 21.11 -17.99
CA THR A 140 0.43 20.69 -18.95
C THR A 140 -0.18 19.32 -18.61
N GLN A 141 0.58 18.40 -18.03
CA GLN A 141 0.07 17.11 -17.56
C GLN A 141 -0.75 17.25 -16.27
N ILE A 142 -0.38 18.19 -15.39
CA ILE A 142 -1.14 18.50 -14.18
C ILE A 142 -2.45 19.21 -14.54
N ASP A 143 -2.44 20.10 -15.56
CA ASP A 143 -3.64 20.78 -16.07
C ASP A 143 -4.69 19.79 -16.61
N TYR A 144 -4.27 18.67 -17.19
CA TYR A 144 -5.16 17.57 -17.56
C TYR A 144 -5.83 16.91 -16.34
N VAL A 145 -5.13 16.78 -15.21
CA VAL A 145 -5.72 16.31 -13.94
C VAL A 145 -6.70 17.34 -13.38
N VAL A 146 -6.35 18.64 -13.39
CA VAL A 146 -7.25 19.74 -12.99
C VAL A 146 -8.58 19.66 -13.76
N MET A 147 -8.53 19.51 -15.08
CA MET A 147 -9.72 19.38 -15.94
C MET A 147 -10.62 18.19 -15.54
N ASN A 148 -10.02 17.08 -15.08
CA ASN A 148 -10.77 15.90 -14.66
C ASN A 148 -11.46 16.06 -13.29
N ILE A 149 -10.93 16.89 -12.39
CA ILE A 149 -11.50 17.10 -11.03
C ILE A 149 -12.42 18.33 -10.93
N GLN A 150 -12.22 19.36 -11.76
CA GLN A 150 -12.81 20.70 -11.58
C GLN A 150 -14.35 20.72 -11.40
N ASN A 151 -15.04 19.76 -12.01
CA ASN A 151 -16.51 19.63 -11.97
C ASN A 151 -16.99 18.32 -11.29
N ARG A 152 -16.20 17.75 -10.38
CA ARG A 152 -16.53 16.51 -9.66
C ARG A 152 -16.51 16.73 -8.13
N PRO A 153 -17.64 17.12 -7.50
CA PRO A 153 -17.71 17.26 -6.04
C PRO A 153 -17.63 15.89 -5.34
N ILE A 154 -17.19 15.88 -4.08
CA ILE A 154 -17.08 14.70 -3.24
C ILE A 154 -18.40 14.49 -2.48
N TYR A 155 -19.20 13.56 -2.97
CA TYR A 155 -20.51 13.17 -2.42
C TYR A 155 -20.51 11.78 -1.73
N SER A 156 -19.38 11.07 -1.78
CA SER A 156 -19.20 9.71 -1.24
C SER A 156 -17.74 9.35 -0.98
N GLU A 157 -17.52 8.29 -0.21
CA GLU A 157 -16.22 7.65 0.01
C GLU A 157 -15.60 7.14 -1.30
N ALA A 158 -16.44 6.67 -2.24
CA ALA A 158 -16.01 6.23 -3.56
C ALA A 158 -15.51 7.41 -4.43
N SER A 159 -16.23 8.55 -4.41
CA SER A 159 -15.76 9.77 -5.09
C SER A 159 -14.51 10.36 -4.41
N LEU A 160 -14.39 10.26 -3.08
CA LEU A 160 -13.19 10.68 -2.35
C LEU A 160 -11.99 9.81 -2.75
N ARG A 161 -12.13 8.48 -2.77
CA ARG A 161 -11.07 7.56 -3.20
C ARG A 161 -10.62 7.84 -4.65
N ASN A 162 -11.54 8.25 -5.53
CA ASN A 162 -11.19 8.64 -6.90
C ASN A 162 -10.43 9.98 -6.94
N PHE A 163 -10.87 10.98 -6.15
CA PHE A 163 -10.17 12.26 -6.01
C PHE A 163 -8.75 12.06 -5.48
N GLU A 164 -8.60 11.38 -4.33
CA GLU A 164 -7.31 11.06 -3.69
C GLU A 164 -6.38 10.28 -4.62
N ARG A 165 -6.94 9.38 -5.44
CA ARG A 165 -6.16 8.67 -6.44
C ARG A 165 -5.57 9.62 -7.48
N ASP A 166 -6.41 10.49 -8.04
CA ASP A 166 -6.03 11.41 -9.11
C ASP A 166 -5.14 12.57 -8.61
N THR A 167 -5.27 12.99 -7.35
CA THR A 167 -4.56 14.15 -6.78
C THR A 167 -3.37 13.81 -5.87
N VAL A 168 -3.33 12.61 -5.29
CA VAL A 168 -2.28 12.16 -4.34
C VAL A 168 -1.62 10.85 -4.78
N ASP A 169 -2.35 9.72 -4.78
CA ASP A 169 -1.73 8.38 -4.92
C ASP A 169 -0.93 8.23 -6.22
N ASN A 170 -1.48 8.67 -7.36
CA ASN A 170 -0.80 8.60 -8.66
C ASN A 170 0.55 9.38 -8.65
N PHE A 171 0.64 10.50 -7.93
CA PHE A 171 1.86 11.31 -7.82
C PHE A 171 2.85 10.71 -6.83
N VAL A 172 2.38 10.21 -5.68
CA VAL A 172 3.24 9.50 -4.70
C VAL A 172 3.83 8.23 -5.33
N GLU A 173 3.03 7.45 -6.05
CA GLU A 173 3.51 6.29 -6.82
C GLU A 173 4.55 6.70 -7.87
N LYS A 174 4.35 7.82 -8.58
CA LYS A 174 5.33 8.31 -9.55
C LYS A 174 6.64 8.78 -8.92
N VAL A 175 6.61 9.42 -7.75
CA VAL A 175 7.85 9.80 -7.04
C VAL A 175 8.59 8.55 -6.54
N ILE A 176 7.88 7.56 -6.02
CA ILE A 176 8.48 6.29 -5.56
C ILE A 176 9.03 5.46 -6.73
N GLU A 177 8.40 5.51 -7.90
CA GLU A 177 8.95 4.92 -9.14
C GLU A 177 10.31 5.54 -9.50
N VAL A 178 10.40 6.87 -9.54
CA VAL A 178 11.63 7.59 -9.87
C VAL A 178 12.71 7.41 -8.79
N LEU A 179 12.34 7.24 -7.51
CA LEU A 179 13.25 6.90 -6.41
C LEU A 179 13.79 5.46 -6.49
N ARG A 180 13.00 4.51 -6.99
CA ARG A 180 13.41 3.12 -7.21
C ARG A 180 14.44 2.99 -8.33
N ASP A 181 14.33 3.84 -9.35
CA ASP A 181 15.17 3.79 -10.55
C ASP A 181 16.53 4.51 -10.39
N ASP A 182 16.72 5.30 -9.31
CA ASP A 182 18.04 5.77 -8.85
C ASP A 182 18.58 4.81 -7.78
N GLU A 183 19.57 3.96 -8.13
CA GLU A 183 20.07 2.91 -7.24
C GLU A 183 20.51 3.41 -5.85
N ARG A 184 20.99 4.66 -5.73
CA ARG A 184 21.45 5.21 -4.45
C ARG A 184 20.24 5.42 -3.53
N LEU A 185 19.19 6.05 -4.06
CA LEU A 185 17.98 6.35 -3.30
C LEU A 185 17.17 5.09 -3.04
N GLN A 186 17.11 4.16 -4.00
CA GLN A 186 16.54 2.83 -3.80
C GLN A 186 17.17 2.13 -2.58
N ARG A 187 18.49 2.21 -2.40
CA ARG A 187 19.21 1.65 -1.25
C ARG A 187 19.03 2.48 0.04
N GLU A 188 18.95 3.80 -0.05
CA GLU A 188 18.78 4.71 1.10
C GLU A 188 17.35 4.72 1.69
N PHE A 189 16.35 4.35 0.88
CA PHE A 189 14.95 4.18 1.28
C PHE A 189 14.47 2.71 1.34
N GLY A 190 15.27 1.73 0.88
CA GLY A 190 14.94 0.30 0.96
C GLY A 190 13.88 -0.18 -0.05
N ILE A 191 13.71 0.49 -1.18
CA ILE A 191 12.58 0.27 -2.11
C ILE A 191 12.81 -0.98 -2.98
N GLN A 192 12.36 -2.14 -2.49
CA GLN A 192 12.55 -3.45 -3.14
C GLN A 192 11.43 -3.86 -4.11
N GLY A 193 10.60 -2.93 -4.59
CA GLY A 193 9.47 -3.23 -5.47
C GLY A 193 8.72 -1.98 -5.95
N ARG A 194 7.54 -2.19 -6.54
CA ARG A 194 6.57 -1.12 -6.86
C ARG A 194 5.61 -0.96 -5.68
N VAL A 195 5.42 0.25 -5.18
CA VAL A 195 4.30 0.55 -4.27
C VAL A 195 3.03 0.68 -5.09
N THR A 196 1.93 0.12 -4.63
CA THR A 196 0.66 0.11 -5.37
C THR A 196 -0.52 0.52 -4.52
N PHE A 197 -1.28 1.48 -5.03
CA PHE A 197 -2.44 2.09 -4.40
C PHE A 197 -3.73 1.59 -5.07
N TYR A 198 -4.27 0.47 -4.58
CA TYR A 198 -5.59 -0.04 -4.96
C TYR A 198 -6.12 -1.07 -3.96
N ASP A 199 -7.45 -1.14 -3.82
CA ASP A 199 -8.12 -2.26 -3.16
C ASP A 199 -7.86 -3.55 -3.94
N ARG A 200 -7.61 -4.64 -3.21
CA ARG A 200 -7.60 -5.99 -3.78
C ARG A 200 -8.23 -7.02 -2.85
N ALA A 201 -9.57 -6.96 -2.77
CA ALA A 201 -10.38 -8.18 -2.81
C ALA A 201 -9.74 -9.23 -3.74
N ASN A 202 -9.77 -10.51 -3.35
CA ASN A 202 -8.90 -11.54 -3.93
C ASN A 202 -9.05 -11.53 -5.47
N PRO A 203 -7.98 -11.69 -6.28
CA PRO A 203 -8.05 -11.57 -7.74
C PRO A 203 -8.90 -12.64 -8.47
N SER A 204 -9.68 -13.45 -7.74
CA SER A 204 -10.75 -14.31 -8.26
C SER A 204 -12.18 -13.87 -7.88
N GLU A 205 -12.35 -12.94 -6.93
CA GLU A 205 -13.66 -12.38 -6.55
C GLU A 205 -14.13 -11.36 -7.61
N THR A 206 -13.18 -10.56 -8.13
CA THR A 206 -13.38 -9.61 -9.24
C THR A 206 -13.85 -10.25 -10.56
N SER A 207 -13.79 -11.59 -10.69
CA SER A 207 -14.32 -12.32 -11.85
C SER A 207 -15.83 -12.54 -11.77
N LEU A 208 -16.39 -12.57 -10.55
CA LEU A 208 -17.83 -12.71 -10.32
C LEU A 208 -18.52 -11.35 -10.32
N GLU A 209 -17.90 -10.34 -9.72
CA GLU A 209 -18.43 -8.96 -9.66
C GLU A 209 -18.55 -8.34 -11.06
N LYS A 210 -17.51 -8.43 -11.89
CA LYS A 210 -17.57 -7.95 -13.29
C LYS A 210 -18.66 -8.63 -14.12
N SER A 211 -19.00 -9.89 -13.81
CA SER A 211 -20.09 -10.62 -14.47
C SER A 211 -21.48 -10.15 -14.03
N LEU A 212 -21.59 -9.48 -12.88
CA LEU A 212 -22.83 -8.90 -12.36
C LEU A 212 -22.98 -7.42 -12.73
N GLU A 213 -21.89 -6.65 -12.71
CA GLU A 213 -21.86 -5.25 -13.15
C GLU A 213 -22.23 -5.12 -14.64
N GLN A 214 -21.77 -6.05 -15.49
CA GLN A 214 -22.09 -6.09 -16.92
C GLN A 214 -23.56 -6.45 -17.24
N MET A 215 -24.39 -6.81 -16.25
CA MET A 215 -25.83 -7.07 -16.45
C MET A 215 -26.75 -5.92 -16.00
N ASN A 216 -26.22 -4.86 -15.39
CA ASN A 216 -27.03 -3.78 -14.77
C ASN A 216 -26.99 -2.44 -15.51
N LEU A 217 -26.70 -2.43 -16.82
CA LEU A 217 -26.65 -1.21 -17.64
C LEU A 217 -27.79 -1.05 -18.66
N GLU A 218 -28.64 -2.06 -18.86
CA GLU A 218 -29.83 -1.98 -19.72
C GLU A 218 -31.07 -2.65 -19.10
N ASP A 219 -31.73 -2.01 -18.14
CA ASP A 219 -33.20 -1.95 -18.14
C ASP A 219 -33.76 -0.81 -17.25
N ALA A 220 -34.07 0.33 -17.86
CA ALA A 220 -34.59 1.50 -17.17
C ALA A 220 -36.13 1.55 -17.19
N ARG A 221 -36.81 0.69 -16.42
CA ARG A 221 -38.28 0.74 -16.21
C ARG A 221 -38.73 0.29 -14.81
N THR A 222 -39.66 1.04 -14.23
CA THR A 222 -40.13 0.91 -12.84
C THR A 222 -41.21 -0.15 -12.66
N PRO A 223 -41.15 -0.96 -11.57
CA PRO A 223 -42.35 -1.48 -10.91
C PRO A 223 -42.49 -0.99 -9.46
N GLN A 224 -43.71 -1.04 -8.91
CA GLN A 224 -44.08 -0.44 -7.62
C GLN A 224 -43.89 -1.37 -6.40
N ARG A 225 -43.72 -0.77 -5.21
CA ARG A 225 -43.74 -1.46 -3.90
C ARG A 225 -45.13 -1.99 -3.51
N PRO A 226 -45.24 -3.22 -3.00
CA PRO A 226 -46.31 -3.63 -2.08
C PRO A 226 -45.90 -3.39 -0.62
N ALA A 227 -46.74 -2.74 0.17
CA ALA A 227 -46.53 -2.61 1.62
C ALA A 227 -46.98 -3.88 2.37
N ASN A 228 -46.26 -4.28 3.43
CA ASN A 228 -46.50 -5.55 4.12
C ASN A 228 -46.82 -5.33 5.62
N THR A 229 -48.11 -5.30 5.96
CA THR A 229 -48.59 -5.10 7.34
C THR A 229 -48.68 -6.43 8.10
N ARG A 230 -48.02 -6.55 9.26
CA ARG A 230 -48.35 -7.58 10.27
C ARG A 230 -48.36 -7.05 11.70
N ARG A 231 -49.55 -7.03 12.30
CA ARG A 231 -49.77 -6.93 13.76
C ARG A 231 -49.86 -8.34 14.36
N GLY A 232 -49.67 -8.45 15.68
CA GLY A 232 -50.53 -9.35 16.48
C GLY A 232 -49.89 -10.60 17.07
N ARG A 233 -49.55 -10.50 18.35
CA ARG A 233 -49.32 -11.56 19.35
C ARG A 233 -50.11 -12.87 19.15
N SER A 234 -49.49 -13.97 19.57
CA SER A 234 -50.12 -14.95 20.48
C SER A 234 -49.06 -15.64 21.37
N ARG A 235 -49.47 -16.25 22.48
CA ARG A 235 -48.59 -16.82 23.53
C ARG A 235 -48.69 -18.34 23.57
N GLY A 236 -47.59 -19.03 23.84
CA GLY A 236 -47.57 -20.43 24.27
C GLY A 236 -46.48 -20.65 25.33
N ARG A 237 -46.83 -21.26 26.47
CA ARG A 237 -45.88 -21.68 27.52
C ARG A 237 -45.66 -23.19 27.43
N GLY A 238 -44.40 -23.63 27.38
CA GLY A 238 -43.99 -25.01 27.62
C GLY A 238 -42.72 -25.03 28.48
N ARG A 239 -42.71 -25.80 29.57
CA ARG A 239 -41.50 -26.00 30.40
C ARG A 239 -40.69 -27.17 29.84
N GLY A 240 -39.38 -27.01 29.74
CA GLY A 240 -38.45 -28.09 29.39
C GLY A 240 -37.01 -27.63 29.43
N ALA A 241 -36.37 -27.72 30.59
CA ALA A 241 -34.92 -27.60 30.71
C ALA A 241 -34.30 -29.00 30.71
N PRO A 242 -33.22 -29.20 29.94
CA PRO A 242 -32.01 -29.69 30.61
C PRO A 242 -30.71 -29.02 30.12
N ARG A 243 -29.84 -28.73 31.09
CA ARG A 243 -28.36 -28.68 31.00
C ARG A 243 -27.78 -28.23 29.65
N GLY A 244 -27.52 -26.92 29.51
CA GLY A 244 -26.56 -26.43 28.53
C GLY A 244 -25.15 -26.96 28.84
N GLN A 245 -24.59 -27.75 27.93
CA GLN A 245 -23.15 -28.01 27.92
C GLN A 245 -22.43 -26.77 27.37
N THR A 246 -21.36 -26.34 28.03
CA THR A 246 -20.42 -25.39 27.46
C THR A 246 -19.81 -26.00 26.18
N ARG A 247 -19.84 -25.24 25.09
CA ARG A 247 -19.13 -25.55 23.84
C ARG A 247 -18.37 -24.33 23.38
N ASP A 248 -17.10 -24.54 23.07
CA ASP A 248 -16.13 -23.49 22.79
C ASP A 248 -16.42 -22.71 21.50
N GLY A 249 -15.97 -21.45 21.51
CA GLY A 249 -15.26 -20.86 20.37
C GLY A 249 -15.95 -20.92 19.01
N THR A 250 -17.18 -20.43 18.88
CA THR A 250 -17.73 -20.11 17.55
C THR A 250 -16.87 -19.00 16.91
N ALA A 251 -16.16 -19.34 15.83
CA ALA A 251 -15.25 -18.42 15.17
C ALA A 251 -15.95 -17.12 14.74
N ARG A 252 -15.39 -15.96 15.14
CA ARG A 252 -15.92 -14.62 14.85
C ARG A 252 -16.02 -14.39 13.34
N ARG A 253 -17.20 -14.59 12.74
CA ARG A 253 -17.49 -14.16 11.36
C ARG A 253 -17.49 -12.63 11.30
N ARG A 254 -16.34 -12.04 10.95
CA ARG A 254 -16.27 -10.65 10.49
C ARG A 254 -16.65 -10.59 9.02
N ASN A 255 -17.68 -9.82 8.69
CA ASN A 255 -17.94 -9.43 7.31
C ASN A 255 -16.82 -8.46 6.89
N ARG A 256 -15.93 -8.87 5.99
CA ARG A 256 -15.07 -7.94 5.27
C ARG A 256 -15.95 -7.21 4.25
N ARG A 257 -15.88 -5.88 4.22
CA ARG A 257 -16.54 -5.05 3.20
C ARG A 257 -15.58 -4.76 2.05
N ALA A 258 -16.12 -4.38 0.90
CA ALA A 258 -15.37 -3.91 -0.28
C ALA A 258 -14.85 -2.46 -0.12
N ASP A 259 -14.58 -2.05 1.12
CA ASP A 259 -14.19 -0.70 1.53
C ASP A 259 -12.75 -0.66 2.11
N GLN A 260 -12.05 -1.80 2.11
CA GLN A 260 -10.83 -2.02 2.90
C GLN A 260 -9.55 -1.82 2.05
N TYR A 261 -9.09 -0.57 1.97
CA TYR A 261 -7.94 -0.15 1.16
C TYR A 261 -6.61 -0.32 1.91
N CYS A 262 -5.64 -1.02 1.33
CA CYS A 262 -4.29 -1.14 1.88
C CYS A 262 -3.25 -0.95 0.79
N VAL A 263 -2.24 -0.14 1.08
CA VAL A 263 -1.11 0.11 0.17
C VAL A 263 -0.11 -1.04 0.31
N HIS A 264 0.28 -1.61 -0.83
CA HIS A 264 1.12 -2.80 -0.89
C HIS A 264 2.45 -2.53 -1.59
N LEU A 265 3.53 -3.16 -1.13
CA LEU A 265 4.78 -3.30 -1.86
C LEU A 265 4.72 -4.59 -2.69
N VAL A 266 4.79 -4.45 -4.01
CA VAL A 266 4.72 -5.54 -4.97
C VAL A 266 6.09 -5.79 -5.60
N ALA A 267 6.62 -7.00 -5.43
CA ALA A 267 7.92 -7.43 -5.93
C ALA A 267 7.80 -8.83 -6.54
N ASN A 268 7.68 -8.90 -7.87
CA ASN A 268 7.29 -10.12 -8.59
C ASN A 268 5.95 -10.66 -8.04
N GLU A 269 5.93 -11.91 -7.56
CA GLU A 269 4.76 -12.51 -6.90
C GLU A 269 4.54 -12.05 -5.45
N ARG A 270 5.52 -11.40 -4.82
CA ARG A 270 5.44 -10.96 -3.43
C ARG A 270 4.53 -9.73 -3.33
N GLN A 271 3.57 -9.75 -2.42
CA GLN A 271 2.67 -8.65 -2.12
C GLN A 271 2.67 -8.44 -0.60
N ILE A 272 3.41 -7.43 -0.13
CA ILE A 272 3.60 -7.13 1.28
C ILE A 272 2.67 -5.94 1.63
N PRO A 273 1.72 -6.08 2.57
CA PRO A 273 0.92 -4.94 3.02
C PRO A 273 1.81 -3.98 3.82
N VAL A 274 1.73 -2.68 3.51
CA VAL A 274 2.59 -1.65 4.12
C VAL A 274 1.80 -0.85 5.16
N TYR A 275 0.66 -0.30 4.75
CA TYR A 275 -0.24 0.43 5.64
C TYR A 275 -1.71 0.39 5.16
N ALA A 276 -2.64 0.63 6.09
CA ALA A 276 -4.08 0.68 5.80
C ALA A 276 -4.55 2.12 5.52
N VAL A 277 -5.62 2.28 4.74
CA VAL A 277 -6.31 3.56 4.54
C VAL A 277 -7.81 3.40 4.75
N GLU A 278 -8.44 4.36 5.40
CA GLU A 278 -9.89 4.45 5.57
C GLU A 278 -10.37 5.81 5.03
N PHE A 279 -11.15 5.79 3.96
CA PHE A 279 -11.72 6.99 3.37
C PHE A 279 -13.07 7.31 4.05
N LYS A 280 -13.22 8.52 4.58
CA LYS A 280 -14.51 9.03 5.10
C LYS A 280 -14.89 10.29 4.35
N ALA A 281 -16.06 10.30 3.72
CA ALA A 281 -16.51 11.49 3.00
C ALA A 281 -16.61 12.69 3.98
N PRO A 282 -16.14 13.90 3.63
CA PRO A 282 -15.99 15.00 4.58
C PRO A 282 -17.31 15.46 5.22
N HIS A 283 -18.45 15.33 4.54
CA HIS A 283 -19.79 15.57 5.13
C HIS A 283 -20.24 14.52 6.17
N LYS A 284 -19.47 13.43 6.36
CA LYS A 284 -19.70 12.37 7.36
C LYS A 284 -18.72 12.42 8.53
N VAL A 285 -17.55 13.02 8.34
CA VAL A 285 -16.51 13.24 9.36
C VAL A 285 -15.83 14.56 9.02
N THR A 286 -16.28 15.63 9.65
CA THR A 286 -15.87 17.01 9.38
C THR A 286 -14.60 17.42 10.13
N ILE A 287 -13.95 18.51 9.71
CA ILE A 287 -12.79 19.07 10.44
C ILE A 287 -13.13 19.42 11.91
N PRO A 288 -14.24 20.09 12.25
CA PRO A 288 -14.63 20.31 13.65
C PRO A 288 -14.77 19.01 14.47
N GLU A 289 -15.40 17.97 13.90
CA GLU A 289 -15.53 16.67 14.58
C GLU A 289 -14.17 15.98 14.78
N LEU A 290 -13.27 16.03 13.80
CA LEU A 290 -11.89 15.53 13.94
C LEU A 290 -11.13 16.28 15.03
N VAL A 291 -11.22 17.62 15.08
CA VAL A 291 -10.44 18.45 16.01
C VAL A 291 -10.98 18.35 17.44
N ALA A 292 -12.29 18.24 17.64
CA ALA A 292 -12.88 18.01 18.95
C ALA A 292 -12.69 16.56 19.43
N GLY A 293 -12.84 15.58 18.53
CA GLY A 293 -12.81 14.16 18.90
C GLY A 293 -11.41 13.52 19.02
N LEU A 294 -10.37 14.14 18.46
CA LEU A 294 -8.99 13.66 18.56
C LEU A 294 -8.25 14.25 19.78
N HIS A 295 -8.57 13.70 20.95
CA HIS A 295 -7.84 13.91 22.20
C HIS A 295 -7.29 12.58 22.78
N PRO A 296 -6.53 12.57 23.90
CA PRO A 296 -6.26 11.35 24.63
C PRO A 296 -7.56 10.73 25.16
N VAL A 297 -7.87 9.49 24.78
CA VAL A 297 -9.11 8.77 25.11
C VAL A 297 -8.79 7.36 25.58
N ASP A 298 -9.48 6.91 26.63
CA ASP A 298 -9.62 5.50 27.05
C ASP A 298 -10.99 5.01 26.59
N LEU A 299 -11.05 4.08 25.63
CA LEU A 299 -12.32 3.69 25.01
C LEU A 299 -13.25 2.96 25.98
N ASP A 300 -12.72 2.14 26.89
CA ASP A 300 -13.51 1.38 27.86
C ASP A 300 -14.12 2.30 28.94
N ARG A 301 -13.47 3.44 29.24
CA ARG A 301 -13.90 4.39 30.26
C ARG A 301 -14.70 5.58 29.71
N ASP A 302 -14.28 6.15 28.59
CA ASP A 302 -14.74 7.46 28.12
C ASP A 302 -15.79 7.38 26.98
N VAL A 303 -15.94 6.22 26.31
CA VAL A 303 -16.74 6.10 25.06
C VAL A 303 -17.69 4.91 25.04
N ILE A 304 -17.22 3.72 25.40
CA ILE A 304 -18.01 2.48 25.29
C ILE A 304 -19.08 2.46 26.39
N ASP A 305 -20.33 2.23 25.97
CA ASP A 305 -21.54 2.22 26.79
C ASP A 305 -21.74 3.51 27.65
N GLN A 306 -21.13 4.62 27.24
CA GLN A 306 -21.32 5.96 27.82
C GLN A 306 -22.41 6.76 27.08
N GLU A 307 -23.03 7.69 27.79
CA GLU A 307 -24.00 8.66 27.28
C GLU A 307 -23.51 10.10 27.51
N GLY A 308 -23.91 11.01 26.61
CA GLY A 308 -23.53 12.42 26.63
C GLY A 308 -24.20 13.18 25.49
N ASP A 309 -24.37 14.49 25.67
CA ASP A 309 -25.18 15.38 24.84
C ASP A 309 -24.41 16.57 24.23
N THR A 310 -23.12 16.73 24.57
CA THR A 310 -22.26 17.81 24.03
C THR A 310 -21.69 17.47 22.66
N PHE A 311 -21.33 18.50 21.88
CA PHE A 311 -20.69 18.33 20.58
C PHE A 311 -19.38 17.53 20.69
N GLU A 312 -18.58 17.79 21.73
CA GLU A 312 -17.32 17.10 22.01
C GLU A 312 -17.56 15.61 22.25
N PHE A 313 -18.55 15.23 23.06
CA PHE A 313 -18.87 13.81 23.28
C PHE A 313 -19.28 13.09 21.99
N TYR A 314 -20.15 13.71 21.18
CA TYR A 314 -20.56 13.15 19.89
C TYR A 314 -19.36 13.04 18.92
N ALA A 315 -18.50 14.06 18.87
CA ALA A 315 -17.30 14.07 18.05
C ALA A 315 -16.30 12.98 18.47
N THR A 316 -15.97 12.88 19.77
CA THR A 316 -15.09 11.83 20.32
C THR A 316 -15.64 10.44 20.05
N ARG A 317 -16.95 10.22 20.25
CA ARG A 317 -17.58 8.92 19.99
C ARG A 317 -17.64 8.55 18.51
N LEU A 318 -17.83 9.53 17.61
CA LEU A 318 -17.74 9.34 16.15
C LEU A 318 -16.31 9.00 15.72
N VAL A 319 -15.33 9.82 16.13
CA VAL A 319 -13.91 9.64 15.82
C VAL A 319 -13.40 8.30 16.35
N ALA A 320 -13.75 7.92 17.59
CA ALA A 320 -13.40 6.62 18.16
C ALA A 320 -13.98 5.44 17.37
N ALA A 321 -15.20 5.56 16.83
CA ALA A 321 -15.81 4.53 15.97
C ALA A 321 -15.08 4.42 14.60
N VAL A 322 -14.65 5.55 14.02
CA VAL A 322 -13.87 5.58 12.77
C VAL A 322 -12.46 5.02 12.98
N VAL A 323 -11.78 5.43 14.06
CA VAL A 323 -10.45 4.91 14.45
C VAL A 323 -10.54 3.40 14.76
N THR A 324 -11.62 2.94 15.43
CA THR A 324 -11.89 1.50 15.62
C THR A 324 -12.07 0.75 14.30
N GLN A 325 -12.71 1.36 13.30
CA GLN A 325 -12.87 0.73 11.99
C GLN A 325 -11.51 0.46 11.32
N ILE A 326 -10.64 1.46 11.21
CA ILE A 326 -9.32 1.29 10.58
C ILE A 326 -8.37 0.46 11.46
N PHE A 327 -8.36 0.65 12.78
CA PHE A 327 -7.55 -0.16 13.70
C PHE A 327 -7.87 -1.65 13.57
N SER A 328 -9.17 -2.03 13.54
CA SER A 328 -9.55 -3.43 13.34
C SER A 328 -9.06 -4.00 12.01
N TYR A 329 -8.89 -3.17 10.98
CA TYR A 329 -8.37 -3.57 9.68
C TYR A 329 -6.83 -3.61 9.64
N MET A 330 -6.15 -2.71 10.36
CA MET A 330 -4.70 -2.74 10.58
C MET A 330 -4.28 -4.05 11.26
N ILE A 331 -5.00 -4.44 12.32
CA ILE A 331 -4.82 -5.74 12.99
C ILE A 331 -5.11 -6.91 12.04
N ASP A 332 -6.26 -6.92 11.34
CA ASP A 332 -6.66 -8.01 10.42
C ASP A 332 -5.81 -8.14 9.14
N SER A 333 -4.93 -7.16 8.89
CA SER A 333 -3.94 -7.15 7.79
C SER A 333 -2.49 -7.29 8.27
N GLY A 334 -2.24 -7.10 9.57
CA GLY A 334 -0.92 -7.17 10.19
C GLY A 334 0.01 -6.01 9.87
N VAL A 335 -0.55 -4.80 9.70
CA VAL A 335 0.20 -3.55 9.54
C VAL A 335 0.13 -2.71 10.81
N ARG A 336 1.20 -1.96 11.11
CA ARG A 336 1.25 -1.04 12.25
C ARG A 336 1.04 0.43 11.86
N TYR A 337 0.92 0.71 10.57
CA TYR A 337 0.77 2.04 10.00
C TYR A 337 -0.56 2.14 9.25
N GLY A 338 -1.19 3.32 9.25
CA GLY A 338 -2.33 3.65 8.40
C GLY A 338 -2.72 5.11 8.48
N TYR A 339 -3.71 5.53 7.70
CA TYR A 339 -4.35 6.84 7.89
C TYR A 339 -5.84 6.86 7.55
N ILE A 340 -6.59 7.73 8.22
CA ILE A 340 -7.94 8.14 7.79
C ILE A 340 -7.78 9.35 6.89
N CYS A 341 -8.47 9.38 5.76
CA CYS A 341 -8.49 10.53 4.86
C CYS A 341 -9.93 11.03 4.64
N THR A 342 -10.10 12.35 4.65
CA THR A 342 -11.34 13.06 4.26
C THR A 342 -11.18 13.93 3.00
N GLY A 343 -10.00 13.93 2.38
CA GLY A 343 -9.59 14.81 1.28
C GLY A 343 -9.18 16.21 1.77
N GLU A 344 -9.87 16.74 2.77
CA GLU A 344 -9.49 17.99 3.43
C GLU A 344 -8.44 17.77 4.53
N ALA A 345 -8.50 16.62 5.23
CA ALA A 345 -7.65 16.28 6.37
C ALA A 345 -7.18 14.82 6.34
N PHE A 346 -6.03 14.59 6.99
CA PHE A 346 -5.39 13.28 7.15
C PHE A 346 -5.16 13.02 8.64
N VAL A 347 -5.64 11.88 9.14
CA VAL A 347 -5.31 11.37 10.48
C VAL A 347 -4.34 10.21 10.31
N PHE A 348 -3.03 10.49 10.46
CA PHE A 348 -2.00 9.46 10.42
C PHE A 348 -1.98 8.65 11.71
N LEU A 349 -1.87 7.32 11.60
CA LEU A 349 -2.04 6.38 12.70
C LEU A 349 -0.87 5.38 12.78
N HIS A 350 -0.42 5.12 14.01
CA HIS A 350 0.62 4.15 14.32
C HIS A 350 0.27 3.29 15.54
N ILE A 351 0.44 1.98 15.44
CA ILE A 351 0.36 1.03 16.55
C ILE A 351 1.80 0.71 17.02
N PRO A 352 2.16 1.00 18.29
CA PRO A 352 3.50 0.74 18.81
C PRO A 352 3.99 -0.71 18.62
N LYS A 353 5.32 -0.87 18.57
CA LYS A 353 5.96 -2.20 18.48
C LYS A 353 5.82 -3.00 19.77
N ASP A 354 5.66 -2.33 20.91
CA ASP A 354 5.72 -2.94 22.24
C ASP A 354 4.34 -3.08 22.91
N ASP A 355 3.33 -2.32 22.47
CA ASP A 355 1.94 -2.38 22.96
C ASP A 355 0.95 -2.29 21.77
N PRO A 356 0.24 -3.38 21.42
CA PRO A 356 -0.76 -3.37 20.36
C PRO A 356 -2.14 -2.80 20.78
N THR A 357 -2.33 -2.45 22.06
CA THR A 357 -3.59 -1.91 22.59
C THR A 357 -3.69 -0.39 22.48
N ILE A 358 -2.59 0.28 22.17
CA ILE A 358 -2.51 1.73 21.94
C ILE A 358 -2.53 2.02 20.44
N ILE A 359 -3.27 3.04 20.02
CA ILE A 359 -3.08 3.68 18.72
C ILE A 359 -2.66 5.15 18.92
N GLN A 360 -1.58 5.51 18.25
CA GLN A 360 -1.07 6.88 18.22
C GLN A 360 -1.64 7.60 16.98
N TYR A 361 -2.06 8.86 17.11
CA TYR A 361 -2.62 9.64 15.99
C TYR A 361 -1.92 10.99 15.77
N PHE A 362 -1.90 11.47 14.52
CA PHE A 362 -1.51 12.84 14.17
C PHE A 362 -2.47 13.42 13.13
N LEU A 363 -2.98 14.63 13.34
CA LEU A 363 -3.93 15.31 12.45
C LEU A 363 -3.21 16.37 11.62
N CYS A 364 -3.14 16.16 10.30
CA CYS A 364 -2.74 17.17 9.32
C CYS A 364 -3.97 17.70 8.56
N ILE A 365 -3.95 18.98 8.24
CA ILE A 365 -4.91 19.63 7.31
C ILE A 365 -4.05 20.34 6.24
N PRO A 366 -3.65 19.67 5.15
CA PRO A 366 -2.59 20.17 4.26
C PRO A 366 -2.84 21.55 3.66
N ASN A 367 -4.10 21.93 3.41
CA ASN A 367 -4.49 23.25 2.92
C ASN A 367 -4.31 24.38 3.97
N GLN A 368 -4.18 24.04 5.25
CA GLN A 368 -3.84 24.97 6.34
C GLN A 368 -2.36 24.85 6.75
N ASP A 369 -1.85 23.62 6.89
CA ASP A 369 -0.46 23.36 7.31
C ASP A 369 0.58 23.93 6.33
N ALA A 370 0.34 23.82 5.01
CA ALA A 370 1.26 24.37 4.00
C ALA A 370 1.24 25.92 3.94
N GLN A 371 0.23 26.57 4.52
CA GLN A 371 0.09 28.04 4.57
C GLN A 371 0.53 28.65 5.90
N ALA A 372 0.71 27.83 6.95
CA ALA A 372 0.84 28.30 8.33
C ALA A 372 2.13 29.10 8.64
N ASP A 373 3.28 28.68 8.09
CA ASP A 373 4.56 29.34 8.34
C ASP A 373 5.03 30.15 7.12
N VAL A 374 4.45 31.33 6.93
CA VAL A 374 4.89 32.34 5.94
C VAL A 374 6.31 32.90 6.25
N GLN A 375 6.96 32.40 7.31
CA GLN A 375 8.36 32.69 7.67
C GLN A 375 9.27 31.44 7.64
N ALA A 376 8.75 30.26 7.23
CA ALA A 376 9.60 29.11 6.95
C ALA A 376 10.26 29.24 5.58
N ASP A 377 11.30 28.43 5.36
CA ASP A 377 11.92 28.26 4.05
C ASP A 377 10.89 27.69 3.05
N ASP A 378 10.92 28.16 1.80
CA ASP A 378 9.88 27.87 0.79
C ASP A 378 9.80 26.37 0.47
N GLU A 379 10.89 25.63 0.67
CA GLU A 379 10.95 24.16 0.53
C GLU A 379 10.25 23.44 1.70
N VAL A 380 10.39 23.94 2.93
CA VAL A 380 9.88 23.27 4.15
C VAL A 380 8.35 23.28 4.22
N ARG A 381 7.67 24.31 3.66
CA ARG A 381 6.20 24.26 3.55
C ARG A 381 5.70 23.15 2.61
N LEU A 382 6.50 22.75 1.61
CA LEU A 382 6.11 21.73 0.63
C LEU A 382 6.07 20.32 1.23
N HIS A 383 6.87 20.07 2.27
CA HIS A 383 6.85 18.83 3.06
C HIS A 383 5.47 18.57 3.70
N ARG A 384 4.67 19.62 3.91
CA ARG A 384 3.34 19.56 4.55
C ARG A 384 2.17 19.54 3.57
N THR A 385 2.42 19.54 2.27
CA THR A 385 1.40 19.26 1.25
C THR A 385 0.87 17.82 1.37
N ALA A 386 -0.31 17.51 0.82
CA ALA A 386 -0.89 16.17 0.90
C ALA A 386 0.04 15.09 0.31
N ILE A 387 0.57 15.34 -0.90
CA ILE A 387 1.59 14.49 -1.54
C ILE A 387 2.84 14.39 -0.66
N GLY A 388 3.30 15.50 -0.05
CA GLY A 388 4.48 15.49 0.82
C GLY A 388 4.32 14.59 2.04
N GLN A 389 3.24 14.77 2.81
CA GLN A 389 2.95 13.97 4.00
C GLN A 389 2.76 12.48 3.68
N VAL A 390 2.01 12.15 2.61
CA VAL A 390 1.75 10.76 2.21
C VAL A 390 2.99 10.09 1.61
N LEU A 391 3.81 10.80 0.85
CA LEU A 391 5.10 10.30 0.33
C LEU A 391 6.03 9.92 1.48
N ALA A 392 6.28 10.84 2.41
CA ALA A 392 7.23 10.61 3.47
C ALA A 392 6.69 9.61 4.52
N PHE A 393 5.38 9.58 4.79
CA PHE A 393 4.72 8.51 5.54
C PHE A 393 4.88 7.13 4.87
N THR A 394 4.75 7.06 3.54
CA THR A 394 4.94 5.82 2.77
C THR A 394 6.38 5.32 2.86
N LEU A 395 7.36 6.21 2.70
CA LEU A 395 8.79 5.87 2.81
C LEU A 395 9.17 5.46 4.25
N GLN A 396 8.56 6.06 5.27
CA GLN A 396 8.68 5.63 6.65
C GLN A 396 8.10 4.22 6.85
N ALA A 397 6.87 3.97 6.41
CA ALA A 397 6.19 2.68 6.58
C ALA A 397 6.89 1.53 5.83
N LEU A 398 7.50 1.80 4.67
CA LEU A 398 8.34 0.84 3.93
C LEU A 398 9.62 0.44 4.67
N ALA A 399 10.20 1.36 5.47
CA ALA A 399 11.45 1.13 6.19
C ALA A 399 11.28 0.37 7.52
N VAL A 400 10.04 0.02 7.88
CA VAL A 400 9.68 -0.54 9.20
C VAL A 400 9.66 -2.07 9.20
N GLU A 401 10.22 -2.67 10.25
CA GLU A 401 10.13 -4.11 10.49
C GLU A 401 8.67 -4.58 10.64
N PRO A 402 8.24 -5.63 9.92
CA PRO A 402 6.94 -6.27 10.11
C PRO A 402 6.72 -6.72 11.57
N PRO A 403 5.46 -6.84 12.03
CA PRO A 403 5.16 -7.36 13.36
C PRO A 403 5.68 -8.80 13.55
N THR A 404 6.24 -9.08 14.72
CA THR A 404 6.69 -10.43 15.08
C THR A 404 5.52 -11.34 15.36
N GLN A 405 5.76 -12.66 15.35
CA GLN A 405 4.73 -13.63 15.71
C GLN A 405 4.21 -13.44 17.15
N GLN A 406 5.06 -12.94 18.06
CA GLN A 406 4.69 -12.62 19.44
C GLN A 406 3.79 -11.38 19.54
N TRP A 407 4.04 -10.33 18.75
CA TRP A 407 3.20 -9.13 18.74
C TRP A 407 1.74 -9.47 18.39
N HIS A 408 1.56 -10.38 17.42
CA HIS A 408 0.23 -10.86 17.04
C HIS A 408 -0.47 -11.68 18.13
N ASP A 409 0.26 -12.49 18.92
CA ASP A 409 -0.35 -13.19 20.07
C ASP A 409 -0.82 -12.18 21.12
N VAL A 410 0.02 -11.20 21.47
CA VAL A 410 -0.34 -10.14 22.44
C VAL A 410 -1.55 -9.35 21.94
N ALA A 411 -1.61 -9.02 20.65
CA ALA A 411 -2.78 -8.37 20.03
C ALA A 411 -4.03 -9.27 20.08
N HIS A 412 -3.89 -10.58 19.87
CA HIS A 412 -5.03 -11.50 19.92
C HIS A 412 -5.60 -11.67 21.33
N ASP A 413 -4.72 -11.78 22.33
CA ASP A 413 -5.09 -12.06 23.72
C ASP A 413 -5.57 -10.82 24.47
N GLN A 414 -5.05 -9.62 24.14
CA GLN A 414 -5.38 -8.39 24.86
C GLN A 414 -6.49 -7.53 24.22
N LEU A 415 -6.81 -7.70 22.94
CA LEU A 415 -7.80 -6.87 22.23
C LEU A 415 -9.23 -7.44 22.34
N THR A 416 -10.05 -6.71 23.08
CA THR A 416 -11.51 -6.85 23.17
C THR A 416 -12.20 -6.41 21.87
N SER A 417 -13.51 -6.65 21.76
CA SER A 417 -14.29 -6.26 20.57
C SER A 417 -15.50 -5.39 20.91
N TRP A 418 -15.58 -4.21 20.28
CA TRP A 418 -16.68 -3.27 20.38
C TRP A 418 -17.65 -3.53 19.23
N LYS A 419 -18.95 -3.52 19.53
CA LYS A 419 -20.03 -3.71 18.56
C LYS A 419 -20.48 -2.33 18.05
N VAL A 420 -19.85 -1.84 16.98
CA VAL A 420 -20.06 -0.48 16.49
C VAL A 420 -20.05 -0.41 14.97
N GLU A 421 -20.97 0.37 14.39
CA GLU A 421 -20.79 1.00 13.09
C GLU A 421 -20.76 2.52 13.23
N TYR A 422 -19.84 3.16 12.52
CA TYR A 422 -19.72 4.62 12.55
C TYR A 422 -20.98 5.32 12.02
N LEU A 423 -21.71 4.71 11.06
CA LEU A 423 -22.99 5.25 10.55
C LEU A 423 -24.08 5.29 11.63
N ASP A 424 -24.14 4.30 12.52
CA ASP A 424 -25.14 4.31 13.60
C ASP A 424 -24.81 5.35 14.67
N VAL A 425 -23.52 5.59 14.95
CA VAL A 425 -23.07 6.71 15.79
C VAL A 425 -23.37 8.05 15.12
N LEU A 426 -23.06 8.18 13.83
CA LEU A 426 -23.27 9.39 13.04
C LEU A 426 -24.74 9.81 12.94
N ARG A 427 -25.67 8.85 13.02
CA ARG A 427 -27.13 9.04 13.08
C ARG A 427 -27.66 9.39 14.47
N GLN A 428 -26.85 9.25 15.53
CA GLN A 428 -27.19 9.64 16.91
C GLN A 428 -26.81 11.09 17.22
N ILE A 429 -26.01 11.75 16.37
CA ILE A 429 -25.66 13.17 16.51
C ILE A 429 -26.86 14.04 16.13
N PRO A 430 -27.34 14.94 17.00
CA PRO A 430 -28.44 15.85 16.69
C PRO A 430 -28.20 16.71 15.44
N GLU A 431 -29.20 16.84 14.57
CA GLU A 431 -29.08 17.66 13.35
C GLU A 431 -28.72 19.12 13.63
N THR A 432 -29.08 19.66 14.79
CA THR A 432 -28.72 21.02 15.23
C THR A 432 -27.20 21.18 15.37
N LEU A 433 -26.56 20.27 16.10
CA LEU A 433 -25.10 20.24 16.30
C LEU A 433 -24.35 19.92 14.99
N ARG A 434 -25.00 19.23 14.06
CA ARG A 434 -24.42 18.86 12.76
C ARG A 434 -24.49 19.96 11.70
N LYS A 435 -25.53 20.80 11.74
CA LYS A 435 -25.78 21.86 10.74
C LYS A 435 -25.02 23.16 11.04
N ASP A 436 -24.72 23.40 12.31
CA ASP A 436 -23.93 24.57 12.76
C ASP A 436 -22.89 24.11 13.81
N PRO A 437 -21.85 23.36 13.38
CA PRO A 437 -20.82 22.85 14.29
C PRO A 437 -19.92 24.00 14.78
N PRO A 438 -19.37 23.92 16.02
CA PRO A 438 -18.44 24.91 16.53
C PRO A 438 -17.26 25.19 15.58
N ALA A 439 -16.89 26.46 15.44
CA ALA A 439 -15.78 26.86 14.58
C ALA A 439 -14.48 26.14 14.99
N SER A 440 -13.85 25.46 14.03
CA SER A 440 -12.65 24.66 14.30
C SER A 440 -11.53 25.54 14.85
N ASN A 441 -11.02 25.16 16.02
CA ASN A 441 -9.89 25.81 16.68
C ASN A 441 -8.53 25.18 16.31
N TYR A 442 -8.45 24.49 15.16
CA TYR A 442 -7.23 23.85 14.68
C TYR A 442 -6.05 24.81 14.70
N ARG A 443 -4.90 24.31 15.13
CA ARG A 443 -3.64 25.04 15.09
C ARG A 443 -2.63 24.18 14.34
N PRO A 444 -2.23 24.60 13.12
CA PRO A 444 -1.16 23.95 12.38
C PRO A 444 0.05 23.68 13.25
N SER A 445 0.63 22.50 13.07
CA SER A 445 1.77 22.07 13.88
C SER A 445 3.01 22.90 13.53
N HIS A 446 3.64 23.51 14.55
CA HIS A 446 4.81 24.38 14.35
C HIS A 446 6.07 23.54 14.12
N TRP A 447 6.34 23.22 12.86
CA TRP A 447 7.55 22.51 12.44
C TRP A 447 8.72 23.48 12.50
N LYS A 448 9.33 23.59 13.70
CA LYS A 448 10.63 24.24 13.88
C LYS A 448 11.72 23.17 13.86
N PRO A 449 12.33 22.87 12.70
CA PRO A 449 13.53 22.08 12.68
C PRO A 449 14.60 22.83 13.51
N ASP A 450 15.09 22.19 14.57
CA ASP A 450 16.19 22.70 15.42
C ASP A 450 17.52 22.59 14.64
N ARG A 451 17.60 23.29 13.49
CA ARG A 451 18.77 23.42 12.62
C ARG A 451 19.88 24.11 13.41
N LYS A 452 20.62 23.34 14.21
CA LYS A 452 21.83 23.75 14.92
C LYS A 452 22.89 24.12 13.90
N ILE A 453 22.89 25.41 13.51
CA ILE A 453 23.81 25.95 12.50
C ILE A 453 25.23 25.86 13.05
N HIS A 454 25.93 24.76 12.72
CA HIS A 454 27.38 24.66 12.85
C HIS A 454 28.01 25.65 11.87
N ASN A 455 28.24 26.88 12.35
CA ASN A 455 28.75 28.05 11.61
C ASN A 455 30.19 27.83 11.08
N THR A 456 30.34 26.96 10.09
CA THR A 456 31.61 26.56 9.47
C THR A 456 31.85 27.20 8.09
N ARG A 457 31.03 28.19 7.70
CA ARG A 457 31.15 28.93 6.42
C ARG A 457 31.25 30.46 6.53
N ALA A 458 31.75 30.98 7.65
CA ALA A 458 31.99 32.42 7.87
C ALA A 458 33.48 32.85 7.80
N ARG A 459 34.36 32.08 7.14
CA ARG A 459 35.80 32.42 6.97
C ARG A 459 36.36 32.06 5.59
N ALA A 460 35.74 32.56 4.51
CA ALA A 460 36.19 32.30 3.14
C ALA A 460 36.02 33.47 2.14
N ARG A 461 35.83 34.71 2.59
CA ARG A 461 35.68 35.91 1.71
C ARG A 461 36.18 37.21 2.36
N ALA A 462 37.49 37.28 2.65
CA ALA A 462 38.20 38.53 2.92
C ALA A 462 39.72 38.33 2.74
N ARG A 463 40.33 39.02 1.78
CA ARG A 463 41.80 39.18 1.66
C ARG A 463 42.09 40.45 0.87
N CYS A 464 43.16 41.16 1.27
CA CYS A 464 43.68 42.41 0.69
C CYS A 464 42.77 43.65 0.94
N GLN A 465 43.30 44.82 1.32
CA GLN A 465 44.68 45.18 1.70
C GLN A 465 44.70 46.33 2.78
N PRO A 466 45.83 46.99 3.16
CA PRO A 466 46.10 47.31 4.57
C PRO A 466 45.94 48.79 4.99
N GLY A 467 45.88 49.05 6.31
CA GLY A 467 45.94 50.39 6.93
C GLY A 467 46.37 50.34 8.40
N ALA A 468 47.29 51.22 8.80
CA ALA A 468 48.13 51.13 10.00
C ALA A 468 47.49 51.46 11.37
N SER A 469 48.27 51.20 12.43
CA SER A 469 48.31 51.84 13.77
C SER A 469 47.15 51.69 14.78
N THR A 470 47.47 50.99 15.86
CA THR A 470 46.92 51.12 17.23
C THR A 470 47.65 52.23 18.02
N PRO A 471 47.35 52.48 19.31
CA PRO A 471 46.07 52.61 20.04
C PRO A 471 45.99 53.97 20.80
N LYS A 472 45.02 54.17 21.71
CA LYS A 472 45.22 54.70 23.10
C LYS A 472 43.92 55.02 23.87
N HIS A 473 43.91 54.68 25.17
CA HIS A 473 43.21 55.32 26.32
C HIS A 473 41.67 55.54 26.24
N SER A 474 40.89 55.66 27.33
CA SER A 474 41.14 55.53 28.79
C SER A 474 39.85 55.13 29.54
N SER A 475 40.04 54.77 30.82
CA SER A 475 39.21 55.05 32.03
C SER A 475 38.09 56.12 31.90
N THR A 476 37.03 56.12 32.72
CA THR A 476 37.02 55.91 34.19
C THR A 476 35.67 55.42 34.76
N GLU A 477 35.75 54.84 35.96
CA GLU A 477 34.78 54.53 37.05
C GLU A 477 33.58 55.49 37.25
N GLY A 478 32.53 55.14 38.02
CA GLY A 478 32.27 53.93 38.81
C GLY A 478 31.23 54.13 39.94
N SER A 479 31.47 53.55 41.13
CA SER A 479 30.56 53.45 42.32
C SER A 479 29.40 52.45 42.15
N GLY A 480 29.01 51.59 43.11
CA GLY A 480 29.50 51.29 44.48
C GLY A 480 28.35 50.64 45.29
N SER A 481 28.53 49.82 46.34
CA SER A 481 29.68 49.15 46.99
C SER A 481 29.15 47.82 47.65
N ASP A 482 29.66 47.13 48.70
CA ASP A 482 30.72 47.34 49.70
C ASP A 482 31.16 46.00 50.39
N GLN A 483 31.74 46.09 51.61
CA GLN A 483 32.22 45.05 52.56
C GLN A 483 31.37 43.74 52.67
N GLU A 484 31.93 42.52 52.79
CA GLU A 484 32.92 41.94 53.75
C GLU A 484 32.39 41.73 55.20
N SER A 485 32.72 40.68 55.98
CA SER A 485 33.52 39.43 55.81
C SER A 485 33.04 38.39 56.88
N HIS A 486 33.42 37.10 56.99
CA HIS A 486 34.75 36.46 57.08
C HIS A 486 34.73 34.91 56.83
N SER A 487 35.92 34.33 56.68
CA SER A 487 36.23 32.90 56.43
C SER A 487 36.68 32.16 57.74
N PRO A 488 37.63 31.16 57.83
CA PRO A 488 38.57 30.50 56.88
C PRO A 488 38.03 29.11 56.42
N SER A 489 38.74 28.11 55.84
CA SER A 489 40.16 27.82 55.48
C SER A 489 40.15 26.67 54.40
N ALA A 490 41.21 26.09 53.80
CA ALA A 490 42.69 26.17 53.90
C ALA A 490 43.36 25.63 52.60
N ALA A 491 44.71 25.55 52.60
CA ALA A 491 45.56 24.54 51.93
C ALA A 491 45.66 24.43 50.38
N ALA A 492 46.71 25.10 49.85
CA ALA A 492 47.77 24.53 48.99
C ALA A 492 47.52 24.12 47.50
N ALA A 493 47.89 25.06 46.61
CA ALA A 493 48.97 24.92 45.61
C ALA A 493 48.83 24.02 44.34
N SER A 494 48.56 24.71 43.22
CA SER A 494 49.48 24.85 42.06
C SER A 494 49.72 23.75 40.99
N ARG A 495 49.04 23.96 39.85
CA ARG A 495 49.61 24.11 38.47
C ARG A 495 50.30 22.93 37.72
N ILE A 496 49.54 22.39 36.76
CA ILE A 496 49.83 22.36 35.30
C ILE A 496 51.28 22.08 34.82
N ARG A 497 51.52 20.97 34.08
CA ARG A 497 51.95 21.02 32.65
C ARG A 497 51.93 19.69 31.89
N SER A 498 51.64 19.83 30.60
CA SER A 498 51.59 18.84 29.51
C SER A 498 52.95 18.51 28.88
N SER A 499 53.11 17.35 28.22
CA SER A 499 53.89 17.21 26.96
C SER A 499 53.63 15.85 26.25
N GLN A 500 54.17 15.68 25.04
CA GLN A 500 53.93 14.58 24.09
C GLN A 500 55.11 13.58 24.01
N GLY A 501 54.89 12.40 23.40
CA GLY A 501 55.94 11.46 22.93
C GLY A 501 55.43 10.00 22.95
N GLN A 502 55.14 9.32 21.81
CA GLN A 502 56.06 8.66 20.86
C GLN A 502 57.04 7.65 21.50
N GLY A 503 57.01 6.36 21.07
CA GLY A 503 57.90 5.31 21.61
C GLY A 503 57.70 3.88 21.10
N ASN A 504 58.07 3.62 19.84
CA ASN A 504 58.20 2.35 19.10
C ASN A 504 58.22 0.95 19.80
N HIS A 505 57.53 0.02 19.15
CA HIS A 505 57.92 -1.36 18.76
C HIS A 505 59.05 -2.14 19.49
N ARG A 506 58.70 -3.37 19.91
CA ARG A 506 59.40 -4.66 19.66
C ARG A 506 58.45 -5.80 20.11
N GLN A 507 58.12 -6.87 19.37
CA GLN A 507 58.94 -8.00 18.89
C GLN A 507 59.80 -8.63 20.01
N SER A 508 59.81 -9.95 20.28
CA SER A 508 59.33 -11.12 19.52
C SER A 508 59.29 -12.38 20.42
N THR A 509 58.64 -13.48 19.97
CA THR A 509 58.92 -14.91 20.36
C THR A 509 58.76 -15.35 21.84
N ARG A 510 58.58 -16.64 22.20
CA ARG A 510 57.91 -17.82 21.57
C ARG A 510 57.78 -18.93 22.64
N GLY A 511 56.72 -19.74 22.58
CA GLY A 511 56.68 -21.11 23.14
C GLY A 511 56.32 -21.26 24.63
N GLY A 512 55.75 -22.42 24.99
CA GLY A 512 55.37 -22.78 26.36
C GLY A 512 53.98 -23.41 26.47
N GLU A 513 53.83 -24.68 26.11
CA GLU A 513 52.58 -25.42 26.31
C GLU A 513 52.35 -25.77 27.79
N ARG A 514 51.10 -25.68 28.26
CA ARG A 514 50.46 -26.76 29.04
C ARG A 514 48.95 -26.58 29.17
N THR A 515 48.26 -27.70 29.34
CA THR A 515 46.81 -27.84 29.26
C THR A 515 46.10 -27.59 30.59
N ARG A 516 44.94 -26.92 30.55
CA ARG A 516 43.70 -27.34 31.24
C ARG A 516 42.47 -26.60 30.72
N ALA A 517 41.29 -27.15 30.98
CA ALA A 517 40.04 -26.78 30.34
C ALA A 517 39.45 -25.44 30.82
N GLY A 518 38.88 -24.69 29.88
CA GLY A 518 37.96 -23.57 30.11
C GLY A 518 36.73 -23.70 29.22
N ARG A 519 35.58 -23.19 29.67
CA ARG A 519 34.34 -23.13 28.87
C ARG A 519 34.27 -21.77 28.18
N ASP A 520 34.20 -21.73 26.86
CA ASP A 520 33.91 -20.48 26.14
C ASP A 520 32.55 -20.51 25.44
N HIS A 521 31.66 -19.62 25.87
CA HIS A 521 30.50 -19.22 25.09
C HIS A 521 30.97 -18.34 23.93
N LYS A 522 31.17 -18.91 22.74
CA LYS A 522 31.19 -18.10 21.51
C LYS A 522 29.80 -17.54 21.24
N GLN A 523 29.58 -16.32 21.69
CA GLN A 523 28.53 -15.44 21.16
C GLN A 523 28.70 -15.37 19.64
N THR A 524 27.76 -15.91 18.89
CA THR A 524 27.65 -15.65 17.45
C THR A 524 27.05 -14.26 17.27
N SER A 525 27.85 -13.35 16.74
CA SER A 525 27.45 -11.99 16.39
C SER A 525 26.23 -11.98 15.48
N ARG A 526 25.21 -11.18 15.80
CA ARG A 526 24.00 -10.97 14.96
C ARG A 526 24.29 -10.08 13.75
N GLN A 527 25.28 -10.45 12.94
CA GLN A 527 25.69 -9.76 11.71
C GLN A 527 26.10 -10.78 10.64
N ASP A 528 25.11 -11.47 10.07
CA ASP A 528 25.21 -12.20 8.81
C ASP A 528 23.86 -12.09 8.09
N GLY A 529 23.85 -11.56 6.87
CA GLY A 529 22.63 -11.20 6.15
C GLY A 529 22.00 -12.37 5.39
N ASN A 530 20.78 -12.75 5.76
CA ASN A 530 19.70 -13.33 4.94
C ASN A 530 20.03 -14.19 3.68
N PHE A 531 21.08 -15.02 3.69
CA PHE A 531 21.24 -16.12 2.72
C PHE A 531 20.24 -17.25 3.01
N THR A 532 18.96 -17.03 2.69
CA THR A 532 17.91 -18.00 2.98
C THR A 532 18.07 -19.22 2.07
N ARG A 533 18.34 -20.38 2.68
CA ARG A 533 18.88 -21.58 2.00
C ARG A 533 18.13 -21.92 0.70
N PRO A 534 18.82 -22.36 -0.37
CA PRO A 534 18.15 -22.77 -1.61
C PRO A 534 17.20 -23.94 -1.33
N TYR A 535 16.14 -24.07 -2.13
CA TYR A 535 15.21 -25.18 -1.99
C TYR A 535 15.88 -26.54 -2.30
N CYS A 536 15.35 -27.61 -1.73
CA CYS A 536 15.66 -28.95 -2.23
C CYS A 536 14.97 -29.17 -3.58
N THR A 537 15.65 -29.87 -4.48
CA THR A 537 15.10 -30.29 -5.77
C THR A 537 13.84 -31.13 -5.60
N MET A 538 12.94 -31.06 -6.56
CA MET A 538 11.73 -31.89 -6.60
C MET A 538 12.08 -33.39 -6.58
N ALA A 539 13.18 -33.79 -7.23
CA ALA A 539 13.73 -35.14 -7.20
C ALA A 539 14.21 -35.56 -5.79
N CYS A 540 14.91 -34.69 -5.05
CA CYS A 540 15.32 -34.95 -3.66
C CYS A 540 14.11 -35.13 -2.72
N ILE A 541 13.07 -34.30 -2.86
CA ILE A 541 11.86 -34.42 -2.03
C ILE A 541 11.06 -35.69 -2.38
N ARG A 542 11.02 -36.09 -3.66
CA ARG A 542 10.50 -37.39 -4.09
C ARG A 542 11.32 -38.55 -3.50
N GLY A 543 12.64 -38.42 -3.50
CA GLY A 543 13.55 -39.40 -2.90
C GLY A 543 13.34 -39.58 -1.39
N LEU A 544 13.07 -38.49 -0.66
CA LEU A 544 12.64 -38.52 0.74
C LEU A 544 11.30 -39.24 0.91
N ALA A 545 10.35 -39.01 0.00
CA ALA A 545 9.04 -39.66 0.06
C ALA A 545 9.10 -41.19 -0.10
N ASN A 546 10.09 -41.68 -0.86
CA ASN A 546 10.27 -43.11 -1.16
C ASN A 546 11.45 -43.79 -0.42
N ARG A 547 12.26 -43.05 0.35
CA ARG A 547 13.53 -43.49 0.99
C ARG A 547 14.60 -43.97 -0.01
N GLU A 548 14.69 -43.27 -1.14
CA GLU A 548 15.67 -43.50 -2.21
C GLU A 548 17.08 -42.99 -1.82
N PRO A 549 18.13 -43.22 -2.65
CA PRO A 549 19.42 -42.54 -2.51
C PRO A 549 19.30 -41.01 -2.59
N LEU A 550 20.28 -40.28 -2.02
CA LEU A 550 20.28 -38.83 -2.15
C LEU A 550 20.52 -38.38 -3.60
N ASP A 551 19.69 -37.45 -4.05
CA ASP A 551 19.94 -36.66 -5.25
C ASP A 551 21.14 -35.71 -5.03
N LYS A 552 22.19 -35.89 -5.84
CA LYS A 552 23.42 -35.10 -5.80
C LYS A 552 23.28 -33.69 -6.41
N SER A 553 22.22 -33.43 -7.17
CA SER A 553 21.92 -32.09 -7.72
C SER A 553 21.24 -31.19 -6.69
N CYS A 554 20.65 -31.76 -5.63
CA CYS A 554 20.10 -30.99 -4.51
C CYS A 554 21.16 -30.13 -3.84
N PRO A 555 21.04 -28.79 -3.80
CA PRO A 555 22.08 -27.92 -3.23
C PRO A 555 22.32 -28.18 -1.73
N ASN A 556 21.34 -28.77 -1.04
CA ASN A 556 21.42 -29.13 0.37
C ASN A 556 21.90 -30.58 0.63
N TRP A 557 22.27 -31.38 -0.38
CA TRP A 557 22.44 -32.84 -0.23
C TRP A 557 23.38 -33.25 0.90
N LYS A 558 24.47 -32.51 1.10
CA LYS A 558 25.47 -32.76 2.15
C LYS A 558 24.89 -32.66 3.57
N LEU A 559 23.82 -31.88 3.77
CA LEU A 559 23.19 -31.64 5.07
C LEU A 559 22.22 -32.76 5.48
N HIS A 560 21.80 -33.62 4.54
CA HIS A 560 20.77 -34.63 4.79
C HIS A 560 21.25 -35.81 5.67
N GLY A 561 22.58 -35.98 5.79
CA GLY A 561 23.23 -36.80 6.82
C GLY A 561 23.47 -38.28 6.50
N GLY A 562 23.57 -38.66 5.22
CA GLY A 562 23.88 -40.04 4.81
C GLY A 562 23.81 -40.25 3.30
N PRO A 563 24.04 -41.47 2.78
CA PRO A 563 23.95 -41.78 1.35
C PRO A 563 22.51 -41.98 0.83
N ARG A 564 21.53 -42.08 1.73
CA ARG A 564 20.09 -42.22 1.45
C ARG A 564 19.27 -41.34 2.39
N HIS A 565 18.02 -41.08 2.03
CA HIS A 565 17.09 -40.35 2.90
C HIS A 565 16.75 -41.15 4.17
N SER A 566 17.35 -40.79 5.31
CA SER A 566 17.16 -41.51 6.58
C SER A 566 15.86 -41.16 7.33
N ILE A 567 14.98 -40.35 6.72
CA ILE A 567 13.65 -40.00 7.23
C ILE A 567 12.65 -40.10 6.06
N GLY A 568 11.38 -40.37 6.37
CA GLY A 568 10.28 -40.31 5.40
C GLY A 568 9.28 -39.18 5.71
N PRO A 569 8.22 -39.01 4.91
CA PRO A 569 7.31 -37.86 4.99
C PRO A 569 6.75 -37.61 6.40
N GLN A 570 6.20 -38.64 7.05
CA GLN A 570 5.64 -38.55 8.41
C GLN A 570 6.66 -38.03 9.44
N GLU A 571 7.91 -38.47 9.33
CA GLU A 571 8.98 -38.06 10.26
C GLU A 571 9.50 -36.65 9.95
N PHE A 572 9.59 -36.29 8.67
CA PHE A 572 9.86 -34.92 8.24
C PHE A 572 8.80 -33.95 8.80
N THR A 573 7.52 -34.24 8.55
CA THR A 573 6.37 -33.46 9.03
C THR A 573 6.39 -33.33 10.55
N ARG A 574 6.61 -34.44 11.27
CA ARG A 574 6.71 -34.45 12.74
C ARG A 574 7.88 -33.60 13.27
N GLN A 575 9.04 -33.59 12.61
CA GLN A 575 10.16 -32.74 13.01
C GLN A 575 9.91 -31.27 12.70
N LEU A 576 9.43 -30.94 11.49
CA LEU A 576 9.17 -29.56 11.07
C LEU A 576 8.06 -28.90 11.92
N HIS A 577 6.99 -29.64 12.22
CA HIS A 577 5.91 -29.18 13.11
C HIS A 577 6.40 -28.89 14.53
N ARG A 578 7.37 -29.66 15.03
CA ARG A 578 8.04 -29.42 16.33
C ARG A 578 9.03 -28.27 16.29
N GLN A 579 9.65 -27.98 15.13
CA GLN A 579 10.46 -26.78 14.96
C GLN A 579 9.56 -25.55 15.05
N LEU A 580 8.48 -25.52 14.26
CA LEU A 580 7.48 -24.43 14.26
C LEU A 580 6.87 -24.17 15.65
N ALA A 581 6.62 -25.23 16.44
CA ALA A 581 6.08 -25.14 17.79
C ALA A 581 7.11 -24.75 18.87
N ARG A 582 8.40 -24.58 18.51
CA ARG A 582 9.47 -24.05 19.37
C ARG A 582 9.88 -22.64 18.96
N ASP A 583 9.94 -22.40 17.66
CA ASP A 583 10.32 -21.15 17.04
C ASP A 583 9.57 -21.01 15.72
N ARG A 584 8.85 -19.89 15.56
CA ARG A 584 7.98 -19.63 14.40
C ARG A 584 8.71 -18.85 13.29
N GLU A 585 9.92 -18.37 13.55
CA GLU A 585 10.67 -17.49 12.66
C GLU A 585 11.97 -18.19 12.19
N LEU A 586 12.65 -18.92 13.08
CA LEU A 586 13.88 -19.64 12.74
C LEU A 586 13.63 -20.81 11.76
N GLY A 587 13.99 -20.56 10.51
CA GLY A 587 13.82 -21.50 9.39
C GLY A 587 12.47 -21.40 8.68
N PHE A 588 11.67 -20.36 8.93
CA PHE A 588 10.37 -20.11 8.27
C PHE A 588 10.31 -18.69 7.69
N GLU A 589 10.55 -18.55 6.39
CA GLU A 589 10.44 -17.27 5.66
C GLU A 589 9.03 -17.13 5.06
N GLN A 590 8.29 -16.09 5.45
CA GLN A 590 7.04 -15.74 4.75
C GLN A 590 7.39 -15.19 3.37
N LEU A 591 6.89 -15.81 2.30
CA LEU A 591 7.22 -15.42 0.93
C LEU A 591 6.38 -14.24 0.44
N HIS A 592 5.37 -13.83 1.19
CA HIS A 592 4.34 -12.85 0.85
C HIS A 592 3.61 -13.14 -0.48
N VAL A 593 3.57 -14.42 -0.89
CA VAL A 593 2.80 -14.90 -2.05
C VAL A 593 1.46 -15.45 -1.56
N CYS A 594 0.37 -14.82 -2.00
CA CYS A 594 -0.99 -15.10 -1.56
C CYS A 594 -1.83 -15.64 -2.73
N GLY A 595 -2.13 -16.94 -2.71
CA GLY A 595 -2.97 -17.62 -3.70
C GLY A 595 -4.46 -17.64 -3.30
N ARG A 596 -5.29 -18.19 -4.19
CA ARG A 596 -6.75 -18.35 -3.97
C ARG A 596 -7.07 -19.06 -2.64
N THR A 597 -6.28 -20.07 -2.30
CA THR A 597 -6.49 -21.00 -1.17
C THR A 597 -5.50 -20.87 -0.02
N GLY A 598 -4.40 -20.12 -0.16
CA GLY A 598 -3.41 -20.05 0.91
C GLY A 598 -2.23 -19.12 0.67
N TYR A 599 -1.43 -19.01 1.73
CA TYR A 599 -0.24 -18.18 1.87
C TYR A 599 1.01 -19.07 1.81
N LEU A 600 2.05 -18.67 1.08
CA LEU A 600 3.26 -19.49 0.93
C LEU A 600 4.34 -19.11 1.96
N ILE A 601 4.90 -20.13 2.61
CA ILE A 601 6.04 -20.02 3.54
C ILE A 601 7.16 -20.93 3.01
N LYS A 602 8.40 -20.46 2.98
CA LYS A 602 9.60 -21.29 2.75
C LYS A 602 10.07 -21.85 4.08
N ALA A 603 10.11 -23.18 4.19
CA ALA A 603 10.41 -23.87 5.44
C ALA A 603 11.68 -24.72 5.32
N THR A 604 12.61 -24.55 6.25
CA THR A 604 13.84 -25.33 6.37
C THR A 604 13.78 -26.21 7.62
N LEU A 605 13.87 -27.54 7.45
CA LEU A 605 14.11 -28.44 8.57
C LEU A 605 15.60 -28.34 8.98
N LEU A 606 15.88 -27.54 10.00
CA LEU A 606 17.24 -27.10 10.37
C LEU A 606 18.16 -28.26 10.75
N SER A 607 17.61 -29.34 11.31
CA SER A 607 18.36 -30.53 11.72
C SER A 607 19.05 -31.27 10.57
N ARG A 608 18.57 -31.08 9.32
CA ARG A 608 18.97 -31.87 8.14
C ARG A 608 19.02 -31.08 6.81
N GLY A 609 18.84 -29.76 6.86
CA GLY A 609 18.92 -28.86 5.69
C GLY A 609 17.87 -29.07 4.59
N TYR A 610 16.83 -29.88 4.81
CA TYR A 610 15.74 -30.05 3.85
C TYR A 610 14.91 -28.75 3.77
N THR A 611 14.78 -28.18 2.56
CA THR A 611 14.13 -26.88 2.34
C THR A 611 12.98 -27.04 1.35
N VAL A 612 11.76 -26.69 1.79
CA VAL A 612 10.47 -26.98 1.14
C VAL A 612 9.54 -25.76 1.14
N ILE A 613 8.38 -25.87 0.49
CA ILE A 613 7.29 -24.90 0.55
C ILE A 613 6.21 -25.42 1.52
N LEU A 614 5.63 -24.53 2.32
CA LEU A 614 4.34 -24.74 2.99
C LEU A 614 3.27 -23.87 2.31
N LYS A 615 2.12 -24.46 1.98
CA LYS A 615 0.89 -23.75 1.62
C LYS A 615 0.00 -23.73 2.86
N ALA A 616 -0.15 -22.55 3.47
CA ALA A 616 -0.88 -22.35 4.73
C ALA A 616 -2.24 -21.66 4.48
N THR A 617 -3.27 -21.97 5.28
CA THR A 617 -4.63 -21.43 5.07
C THR A 617 -5.28 -20.97 6.38
N THR A 618 -6.16 -19.99 6.30
CA THR A 618 -7.13 -19.66 7.36
C THR A 618 -8.18 -20.77 7.52
N VAL A 619 -8.94 -20.73 8.62
CA VAL A 619 -10.08 -21.63 8.88
C VAL A 619 -11.12 -21.56 7.74
N GLU A 620 -11.38 -20.36 7.21
CA GLU A 620 -12.37 -20.09 6.15
C GLU A 620 -12.12 -20.97 4.91
N LYS A 621 -10.84 -21.09 4.51
CA LYS A 621 -10.39 -21.78 3.30
C LYS A 621 -9.87 -23.21 3.56
N GLN A 622 -9.85 -23.69 4.82
CA GLN A 622 -9.28 -24.99 5.22
C GLN A 622 -9.83 -26.20 4.43
N HIS A 623 -11.12 -26.19 4.09
CA HIS A 623 -11.76 -27.25 3.30
C HIS A 623 -11.16 -27.42 1.89
N ARG A 624 -10.68 -26.33 1.28
CA ARG A 624 -10.06 -26.34 -0.05
C ARG A 624 -8.66 -26.94 0.00
N LEU A 625 -7.86 -26.55 1.00
CA LEU A 625 -6.52 -27.12 1.20
C LEU A 625 -6.59 -28.62 1.51
N GLN A 626 -7.59 -29.08 2.28
CA GLN A 626 -7.81 -30.52 2.48
C GLN A 626 -8.18 -31.24 1.17
N THR A 627 -9.01 -30.63 0.33
CA THR A 627 -9.38 -31.19 -0.98
C THR A 627 -8.17 -31.31 -1.89
N GLU A 628 -7.29 -30.31 -1.89
CA GLU A 628 -6.01 -30.34 -2.61
C GLU A 628 -5.09 -31.47 -2.08
N VAL A 629 -4.92 -31.59 -0.75
CA VAL A 629 -4.16 -32.68 -0.11
C VAL A 629 -4.69 -34.05 -0.52
N ASP A 630 -6.01 -34.25 -0.53
CA ASP A 630 -6.65 -35.49 -0.94
C ASP A 630 -6.41 -35.80 -2.43
N ASN A 631 -6.39 -34.77 -3.28
CA ASN A 631 -6.09 -34.91 -4.71
C ASN A 631 -4.61 -35.28 -4.94
N TYR A 632 -3.66 -34.67 -4.21
CA TYR A 632 -2.25 -35.10 -4.23
C TYR A 632 -2.09 -36.57 -3.83
N HIS A 633 -2.80 -37.05 -2.80
CA HIS A 633 -2.77 -38.45 -2.38
C HIS A 633 -3.28 -39.40 -3.48
N ARG A 634 -4.38 -39.05 -4.16
CA ARG A 634 -4.92 -39.84 -5.29
C ARG A 634 -4.01 -39.82 -6.52
N LEU A 635 -3.29 -38.72 -6.74
CA LEU A 635 -2.37 -38.51 -7.87
C LEU A 635 -0.90 -38.84 -7.55
N ARG A 636 -0.62 -39.64 -6.51
CA ARG A 636 0.74 -40.01 -6.06
C ARG A 636 1.70 -40.43 -7.18
N ASN A 637 1.21 -41.07 -8.24
CA ASN A 637 2.01 -41.52 -9.40
C ASN A 637 2.49 -40.39 -10.34
N LEU A 638 1.97 -39.16 -10.21
CA LEU A 638 2.39 -37.98 -10.97
C LEU A 638 3.32 -37.04 -10.18
N GLN A 639 3.43 -37.25 -8.86
CA GLN A 639 4.22 -36.41 -7.97
C GLN A 639 5.71 -36.48 -8.32
N GLY A 640 6.34 -35.31 -8.42
CA GLY A 640 7.74 -35.19 -8.83
C GLY A 640 7.98 -35.54 -10.29
N GLN A 641 7.00 -35.25 -11.16
CA GLN A 641 7.07 -35.36 -12.62
C GLN A 641 6.18 -34.33 -13.34
N TYR A 642 4.91 -34.22 -12.92
CA TYR A 642 3.90 -33.34 -13.52
C TYR A 642 3.08 -32.55 -12.49
N ILE A 643 3.16 -32.92 -11.21
CA ILE A 643 2.66 -32.15 -10.05
C ILE A 643 3.72 -32.17 -8.94
N PRO A 644 3.72 -31.21 -7.99
CA PRO A 644 4.63 -31.20 -6.85
C PRO A 644 4.58 -32.49 -6.01
N VAL A 645 5.64 -32.73 -5.24
CA VAL A 645 5.66 -33.79 -4.21
C VAL A 645 5.03 -33.24 -2.94
N CYS A 646 3.93 -33.85 -2.52
CA CYS A 646 3.25 -33.54 -1.27
C CYS A 646 3.74 -34.51 -0.18
N LEU A 647 4.40 -33.98 0.86
CA LEU A 647 4.85 -34.78 2.01
C LEU A 647 3.75 -34.99 3.07
N GLY A 648 2.57 -34.40 2.84
CA GLY A 648 1.43 -34.39 3.76
C GLY A 648 1.21 -33.02 4.40
N ASP A 649 0.37 -33.01 5.42
CA ASP A 649 -0.16 -31.80 6.04
C ASP A 649 -0.11 -31.85 7.58
N PHE A 650 -0.31 -30.70 8.21
CA PHE A 650 -0.50 -30.59 9.66
C PHE A 650 -1.30 -29.34 10.07
N LYS A 651 -1.96 -29.41 11.21
CA LYS A 651 -2.51 -28.23 11.91
C LYS A 651 -1.45 -27.65 12.85
N PRO A 652 -1.11 -26.35 12.79
CA PRO A 652 -0.18 -25.73 13.74
C PRO A 652 -0.58 -26.02 15.21
N ARG A 653 0.42 -26.26 16.07
CA ARG A 653 0.25 -26.48 17.52
C ARG A 653 0.44 -25.21 18.35
N ILE A 654 0.81 -24.13 17.68
CA ILE A 654 1.00 -22.77 18.18
C ILE A 654 0.29 -21.85 17.18
N ALA A 655 -0.18 -20.69 17.62
CA ALA A 655 -0.70 -19.68 16.71
C ALA A 655 0.39 -19.29 15.69
N TYR A 656 0.05 -19.25 14.41
CA TYR A 656 0.95 -18.79 13.35
C TYR A 656 0.23 -17.74 12.52
N TRP A 657 0.83 -16.55 12.42
CA TRP A 657 0.20 -15.36 11.88
C TRP A 657 0.83 -14.97 10.54
N TYR A 658 0.00 -14.70 9.53
CA TYR A 658 0.46 -14.27 8.20
C TYR A 658 -0.47 -13.16 7.73
N HIS A 659 0.07 -11.96 7.47
CA HIS A 659 -0.71 -10.74 7.16
C HIS A 659 -1.92 -10.57 8.11
N GLY A 660 -1.67 -10.54 9.43
CA GLY A 660 -2.70 -10.40 10.47
C GLY A 660 -3.57 -11.63 10.73
N ARG A 661 -3.46 -12.71 9.94
CA ARG A 661 -4.41 -13.82 9.94
C ARG A 661 -3.84 -15.11 10.52
N LEU A 662 -4.64 -15.79 11.32
CA LEU A 662 -4.28 -17.06 11.95
C LEU A 662 -4.36 -18.23 10.95
N MET A 663 -3.26 -18.98 10.81
CA MET A 663 -3.17 -20.17 9.96
C MET A 663 -3.67 -21.42 10.69
N ALA A 664 -4.66 -22.10 10.11
CA ALA A 664 -5.36 -23.25 10.71
C ALA A 664 -4.87 -24.61 10.19
N GLN A 665 -4.22 -24.65 9.03
CA GLN A 665 -3.73 -25.84 8.35
C GLN A 665 -2.55 -25.47 7.45
N MET A 666 -1.57 -26.36 7.33
CA MET A 666 -0.41 -26.22 6.44
C MET A 666 -0.21 -27.53 5.66
N MET A 667 -0.01 -27.44 4.35
CA MET A 667 0.40 -28.55 3.48
C MET A 667 1.87 -28.37 3.06
N ILE A 668 2.64 -29.46 3.03
CA ILE A 668 4.07 -29.46 2.68
C ILE A 668 4.27 -29.90 1.23
N LEU A 669 4.84 -29.02 0.40
CA LEU A 669 5.13 -29.27 -1.02
C LEU A 669 6.62 -29.12 -1.36
N SER A 670 7.09 -29.83 -2.38
CA SER A 670 8.37 -29.53 -3.04
C SER A 670 8.35 -28.15 -3.70
N TRP A 671 9.49 -27.46 -3.69
CA TRP A 671 9.74 -26.45 -4.72
C TRP A 671 9.81 -27.16 -6.07
N SER A 672 9.17 -26.57 -7.07
CA SER A 672 8.83 -27.26 -8.33
C SER A 672 8.87 -26.31 -9.53
N GLY A 673 9.80 -25.34 -9.53
CA GLY A 673 9.98 -24.39 -10.62
C GLY A 673 9.51 -22.95 -10.37
N THR A 674 9.49 -22.15 -11.43
CA THR A 674 9.01 -20.75 -11.47
C THR A 674 7.70 -20.64 -12.28
N ARG A 675 6.84 -19.64 -12.04
CA ARG A 675 5.57 -19.50 -12.80
C ARG A 675 5.82 -19.06 -14.23
N LEU A 676 5.28 -19.82 -15.19
CA LEU A 676 5.38 -19.52 -16.61
C LEU A 676 4.68 -18.23 -17.04
N GLN A 677 3.73 -17.72 -16.25
CA GLN A 677 3.11 -16.41 -16.46
C GLN A 677 4.13 -15.26 -16.60
N HIS A 678 5.31 -15.37 -16.00
CA HIS A 678 6.37 -14.36 -16.05
C HIS A 678 7.50 -14.67 -17.04
N ALA A 679 7.43 -15.82 -17.73
CA ALA A 679 8.46 -16.30 -18.66
C ALA A 679 7.95 -16.50 -20.10
N ILE A 680 6.63 -16.62 -20.29
CA ILE A 680 6.03 -16.78 -21.63
C ILE A 680 6.08 -15.45 -22.40
N HIS A 681 6.56 -15.53 -23.64
CA HIS A 681 6.56 -14.46 -24.64
C HIS A 681 6.34 -15.08 -26.03
N ASP A 682 6.01 -14.28 -27.05
CA ASP A 682 5.60 -14.79 -28.37
C ASP A 682 6.56 -15.83 -28.95
N GLY A 683 7.86 -15.54 -28.94
CA GLY A 683 8.91 -16.45 -29.43
C GLY A 683 9.10 -17.78 -28.68
N ASN A 684 8.48 -17.98 -27.50
CA ASN A 684 8.51 -19.27 -26.77
C ASN A 684 7.10 -19.87 -26.52
N SER A 685 6.04 -19.10 -26.82
CA SER A 685 4.64 -19.44 -26.57
C SER A 685 4.23 -20.83 -27.09
N CYS A 686 4.61 -21.17 -28.33
CA CYS A 686 4.28 -22.46 -28.96
C CYS A 686 4.91 -23.66 -28.22
N PHE A 687 6.12 -23.50 -27.69
CA PHE A 687 6.79 -24.56 -26.91
C PHE A 687 6.06 -24.80 -25.59
N PHE A 688 5.78 -23.74 -24.82
CA PHE A 688 5.07 -23.89 -23.54
C PHE A 688 3.61 -24.30 -23.71
N GLN A 689 2.95 -23.94 -24.82
CA GLN A 689 1.64 -24.47 -25.19
C GLN A 689 1.68 -26.00 -25.33
N GLN A 690 2.65 -26.53 -26.09
CA GLN A 690 2.82 -27.97 -26.25
C GLN A 690 3.14 -28.68 -24.91
N GLU A 691 3.99 -28.10 -24.05
CA GLU A 691 4.28 -28.68 -22.72
C GLU A 691 3.05 -28.62 -21.78
N ARG A 692 2.23 -27.58 -21.86
CA ARG A 692 0.96 -27.49 -21.12
C ARG A 692 0.00 -28.58 -21.57
N ASP A 693 -0.18 -28.74 -22.88
CA ASP A 693 -1.10 -29.73 -23.43
C ASP A 693 -0.64 -31.17 -23.15
N LYS A 694 0.69 -31.44 -23.18
CA LYS A 694 1.27 -32.71 -22.72
C LYS A 694 0.97 -32.98 -21.24
N ALA A 695 1.20 -32.01 -20.35
CA ALA A 695 0.94 -32.18 -18.92
C ALA A 695 -0.56 -32.40 -18.63
N LEU A 696 -1.45 -31.60 -19.24
CA LEU A 696 -2.90 -31.74 -19.08
C LEU A 696 -3.42 -33.07 -19.67
N ALA A 697 -2.85 -33.55 -20.79
CA ALA A 697 -3.14 -34.88 -21.31
C ALA A 697 -2.71 -36.00 -20.35
N VAL A 698 -1.57 -35.85 -19.65
CA VAL A 698 -1.14 -36.79 -18.60
C VAL A 698 -2.11 -36.79 -17.41
N LEU A 699 -2.57 -35.63 -16.93
CA LEU A 699 -3.60 -35.56 -15.88
C LEU A 699 -4.90 -36.25 -16.35
N ARG A 700 -5.35 -35.96 -17.57
CA ARG A 700 -6.55 -36.57 -18.19
C ARG A 700 -6.43 -38.09 -18.33
N SER A 701 -5.23 -38.60 -18.63
CA SER A 701 -4.95 -40.05 -18.68
C SER A 701 -5.13 -40.76 -17.33
N ARG A 702 -5.03 -40.03 -16.22
CA ARG A 702 -5.28 -40.53 -14.86
C ARG A 702 -6.73 -40.32 -14.39
N GLY A 703 -7.61 -39.80 -15.25
CA GLY A 703 -9.01 -39.56 -14.94
C GLY A 703 -9.29 -38.23 -14.26
N VAL A 704 -8.42 -37.22 -14.44
CA VAL A 704 -8.58 -35.89 -13.82
C VAL A 704 -8.50 -34.79 -14.88
N ILE A 705 -9.43 -33.83 -14.82
CA ILE A 705 -9.34 -32.55 -15.54
C ILE A 705 -9.02 -31.45 -14.53
N HIS A 706 -8.04 -30.60 -14.83
CA HIS A 706 -7.75 -29.40 -14.05
C HIS A 706 -8.73 -28.30 -14.47
N CYS A 707 -9.56 -27.79 -13.55
CA CYS A 707 -10.58 -26.79 -13.91
C CYS A 707 -9.97 -25.42 -14.24
N ASP A 708 -8.85 -25.09 -13.59
CA ASP A 708 -8.14 -23.82 -13.74
C ASP A 708 -6.80 -24.03 -14.47
N SER A 709 -6.83 -24.11 -15.80
CA SER A 709 -5.65 -24.42 -16.66
C SER A 709 -4.84 -23.18 -17.08
N GLU A 710 -5.00 -22.09 -16.35
CA GLU A 710 -4.34 -20.80 -16.56
C GLU A 710 -2.84 -20.82 -16.28
N TRP A 711 -2.07 -19.95 -16.96
CA TRP A 711 -0.60 -19.91 -16.87
C TRP A 711 -0.06 -19.61 -15.47
N ARG A 712 -0.86 -18.97 -14.60
CA ARG A 712 -0.57 -18.81 -13.16
C ARG A 712 -0.39 -20.14 -12.42
N ASN A 713 -1.02 -21.22 -12.89
CA ASN A 713 -1.02 -22.54 -12.24
C ASN A 713 -0.03 -23.51 -12.90
N MET A 714 0.83 -22.99 -13.79
CA MET A 714 1.85 -23.75 -14.52
C MET A 714 3.23 -23.27 -14.08
N LEU A 715 3.98 -24.16 -13.43
CA LEU A 715 5.39 -23.95 -13.09
C LEU A 715 6.29 -24.60 -14.14
N TRP A 716 7.51 -24.08 -14.28
CA TRP A 716 8.58 -24.69 -15.06
C TRP A 716 9.79 -25.01 -14.18
N ASP A 717 10.16 -26.29 -14.09
CA ASP A 717 11.33 -26.78 -13.37
C ASP A 717 12.49 -27.02 -14.33
N ASP A 718 13.42 -26.07 -14.39
CA ASP A 718 14.60 -26.12 -15.27
C ASP A 718 15.50 -27.35 -15.06
N LEU A 719 15.47 -27.94 -13.86
CA LEU A 719 16.31 -29.09 -13.53
C LEU A 719 15.77 -30.43 -14.04
N SER A 720 14.46 -30.53 -14.29
CA SER A 720 13.84 -31.68 -14.97
C SER A 720 13.36 -31.38 -16.39
N SER A 721 13.50 -30.11 -16.83
CA SER A 721 13.01 -29.55 -18.10
C SER A 721 11.54 -29.87 -18.35
N ARG A 722 10.69 -29.63 -17.33
CA ARG A 722 9.26 -30.01 -17.34
C ARG A 722 8.34 -28.95 -16.78
N LEU A 723 7.14 -28.92 -17.34
CA LEU A 723 6.02 -28.18 -16.81
C LEU A 723 5.35 -28.97 -15.67
N VAL A 724 5.08 -28.29 -14.57
CA VAL A 724 4.48 -28.82 -13.34
C VAL A 724 3.19 -28.05 -13.03
N VAL A 725 2.07 -28.77 -12.88
CA VAL A 725 0.75 -28.20 -12.58
C VAL A 725 0.55 -28.07 -11.06
N ILE A 726 0.06 -26.93 -10.60
CA ILE A 726 -0.17 -26.62 -9.17
C ILE A 726 -1.63 -26.19 -8.90
N ASP A 727 -1.95 -25.97 -7.62
CA ASP A 727 -3.26 -25.53 -7.12
C ASP A 727 -4.41 -26.52 -7.46
N LEU A 728 -4.18 -27.79 -7.10
CA LEU A 728 -5.07 -28.95 -7.34
C LEU A 728 -6.34 -28.97 -6.46
N GLU A 729 -6.77 -27.80 -5.97
CA GLU A 729 -7.99 -27.60 -5.18
C GLU A 729 -9.27 -27.72 -6.02
N ASP A 730 -9.20 -27.42 -7.32
CA ASP A 730 -10.32 -27.43 -8.25
C ASP A 730 -10.03 -28.35 -9.45
N VAL A 731 -10.36 -29.63 -9.28
CA VAL A 731 -10.16 -30.67 -10.28
C VAL A 731 -11.39 -31.57 -10.42
N GLN A 732 -11.79 -31.84 -11.66
CA GLN A 732 -12.92 -32.72 -11.96
C GLN A 732 -12.43 -34.16 -12.14
N TRP A 733 -12.88 -35.05 -11.25
CA TRP A 733 -12.66 -36.49 -11.37
C TRP A 733 -13.61 -37.10 -12.42
N LEU A 734 -13.06 -37.61 -13.51
CA LEU A 734 -13.80 -38.30 -14.55
C LEU A 734 -14.40 -39.60 -14.01
N LYS A 735 -15.72 -39.76 -14.17
CA LYS A 735 -16.40 -41.01 -13.85
C LYS A 735 -15.80 -42.12 -14.70
N ARG A 736 -15.16 -43.12 -14.08
CA ARG A 736 -14.80 -44.36 -14.78
C ARG A 736 -16.06 -44.92 -15.42
N ALA A 737 -16.02 -45.17 -16.73
CA ALA A 737 -16.95 -46.12 -17.33
C ALA A 737 -16.84 -47.43 -16.53
N ARG A 738 -17.98 -48.01 -16.14
CA ARG A 738 -17.97 -49.38 -15.63
C ARG A 738 -17.40 -50.24 -16.75
N ALA A 739 -16.42 -51.08 -16.44
CA ALA A 739 -15.94 -52.06 -17.40
C ALA A 739 -17.14 -52.88 -17.89
N LEU A 740 -17.26 -53.08 -19.20
CA LEU A 740 -18.24 -53.99 -19.76
C LEU A 740 -17.86 -55.40 -19.26
N GLU A 741 -18.66 -55.93 -18.35
CA GLU A 741 -18.55 -57.32 -17.92
C GLU A 741 -18.66 -58.22 -19.15
N SER A 742 -17.79 -59.23 -19.24
CA SER A 742 -17.72 -60.10 -20.42
C SER A 742 -19.04 -60.86 -20.57
N VAL A 743 -19.82 -60.49 -21.59
CA VAL A 743 -21.12 -61.11 -21.88
C VAL A 743 -20.91 -62.55 -22.37
N SER A 744 -20.93 -63.48 -21.42
CA SER A 744 -21.09 -64.90 -21.70
C SER A 744 -22.49 -65.13 -22.31
N ALA A 745 -22.58 -66.01 -23.31
CA ALA A 745 -23.78 -66.15 -24.13
C ALA A 745 -24.85 -67.06 -23.49
N ASN A 746 -26.12 -66.75 -23.78
CA ASN A 746 -27.34 -67.52 -23.48
C ASN A 746 -27.65 -67.73 -21.98
N THR A 747 -28.84 -67.35 -21.53
CA THR A 747 -30.03 -68.22 -21.70
C THR A 747 -31.33 -67.41 -21.81
N ARG A 748 -32.27 -67.89 -22.65
CA ARG A 748 -33.63 -67.32 -22.78
C ARG A 748 -34.48 -67.55 -21.53
N ARG A 749 -35.19 -66.53 -21.01
CA ARG A 749 -36.57 -66.72 -20.48
C ARG A 749 -37.41 -65.44 -20.45
N ILE A 750 -38.71 -65.66 -20.67
CA ILE A 750 -39.79 -64.71 -21.00
C ILE A 750 -40.13 -63.75 -19.84
N ARG A 751 -40.53 -62.51 -20.16
CA ARG A 751 -41.22 -61.56 -19.26
C ARG A 751 -42.75 -61.70 -19.36
N CYS A 752 -43.46 -61.62 -18.23
CA CYS A 752 -44.90 -61.32 -18.16
C CYS A 752 -45.18 -60.58 -16.82
N VAL A 753 -45.19 -59.24 -16.80
CA VAL A 753 -46.36 -58.34 -16.93
C VAL A 753 -47.29 -58.26 -15.70
N ARG A 754 -47.18 -57.14 -14.98
CA ARG A 754 -48.26 -56.35 -14.33
C ARG A 754 -47.67 -54.94 -14.09
N ALA A 755 -48.07 -53.81 -14.69
CA ALA A 755 -49.27 -53.30 -15.37
C ALA A 755 -50.18 -52.40 -14.49
N MET A 756 -49.84 -51.10 -14.42
CA MET A 756 -50.71 -49.93 -14.17
C MET A 756 -49.97 -48.72 -14.79
N LYS A 757 -50.34 -48.21 -15.97
CA LYS A 757 -51.50 -47.36 -16.35
C LYS A 757 -51.27 -45.85 -16.09
N TYR A 758 -50.85 -45.17 -17.17
CA TYR A 758 -51.07 -43.74 -17.53
C TYR A 758 -52.57 -43.32 -17.42
N LYS A 759 -53.03 -42.06 -17.57
CA LYS A 759 -52.74 -40.90 -18.47
C LYS A 759 -53.56 -39.67 -17.91
N PRO A 760 -53.94 -38.58 -18.64
CA PRO A 760 -53.37 -37.73 -19.71
C PRO A 760 -53.23 -36.23 -19.25
N GLY A 761 -52.98 -35.17 -20.04
CA GLY A 761 -52.67 -34.96 -21.48
C GLY A 761 -52.72 -33.48 -21.93
N LEU A 762 -52.89 -33.25 -23.26
CA LEU A 762 -52.75 -32.00 -24.08
C LEU A 762 -51.28 -31.56 -24.29
N GLU A 763 -50.72 -31.35 -25.50
CA GLU A 763 -51.11 -30.66 -26.78
C GLU A 763 -50.80 -29.14 -26.77
N ARG A 764 -50.24 -28.49 -27.82
CA ARG A 764 -49.82 -28.89 -29.20
C ARG A 764 -48.82 -27.86 -29.83
N VAL A 765 -48.55 -27.96 -31.15
CA VAL A 765 -47.83 -26.99 -32.04
C VAL A 765 -46.30 -26.97 -31.84
N GLU A 766 -45.45 -27.58 -32.68
CA GLU A 766 -45.10 -27.38 -34.12
C GLU A 766 -43.99 -26.33 -34.38
N ILE A 767 -42.94 -26.76 -35.11
CA ILE A 767 -41.86 -25.94 -35.70
C ILE A 767 -41.57 -26.53 -37.11
N PRO A 768 -41.39 -25.74 -38.19
CA PRO A 768 -41.25 -26.26 -39.55
C PRO A 768 -39.86 -26.86 -39.85
N GLN A 769 -39.79 -27.70 -40.89
CA GLN A 769 -38.53 -28.22 -41.45
C GLN A 769 -38.13 -27.52 -42.74
N HIS A 770 -36.87 -27.11 -42.82
CA HIS A 770 -36.02 -27.10 -44.02
C HIS A 770 -34.58 -27.38 -43.55
N GLY A 771 -33.66 -27.93 -44.33
CA GLY A 771 -33.76 -28.42 -45.71
C GLY A 771 -32.38 -28.90 -46.16
N SER A 772 -32.29 -30.17 -46.56
CA SER A 772 -31.06 -30.89 -46.91
C SER A 772 -30.14 -30.20 -47.92
N THR A 773 -28.83 -30.38 -47.80
CA THR A 773 -28.02 -31.11 -48.82
C THR A 773 -26.58 -31.38 -48.36
N SER A 774 -25.96 -32.40 -48.95
CA SER A 774 -24.56 -32.79 -48.74
C SER A 774 -23.69 -32.32 -49.92
N SER A 775 -22.40 -32.08 -49.70
CA SER A 775 -21.32 -32.68 -50.52
C SER A 775 -19.92 -32.17 -50.11
N LEU A 776 -18.93 -33.06 -50.28
CA LEU A 776 -17.46 -32.86 -50.14
C LEU A 776 -16.97 -32.55 -48.72
#